data_AF-A0AAN6QFN0-F1
#
_entry.id   AF-A0AAN6QFN0-F1
#
_cell.length_a   1.000
_cell.length_b   1.000
_cell.length_c   1.000
_cell.angle_alpha   90.00
_cell.angle_beta   90.00
_cell.angle_gamma   90.00
#
_symmetry.space_group_name_H-M   'P 1'
#
loop_
_entity.id
_entity.type
_entity.pdbx_description
1 polymer ?
#
loop_
_entity_poly.entity_id
_entity_poly.type
_entity_poly.pdbx_seq_one_letter_code
_entity_poly.pdbx_strand_id
1 'polypeptide(L)'
;MPRPSSQSAHPDLSSSSTPSPLHRLPVNPRRKKVAPDERKRVATACNSCNVRRIKCSGERPCRQCTSAQRECLYPEPVEKVTIPKADLEALQRRCVSLERQLAAVMEPADANARHRVGSPSAWSRAETSETLSMDGDTHPPPFTAGGMDGKMLADAAGNSRYLGATSGATFLDTLKELIATATPLARVLDRETGETPAGAAFLSSVGRYQTHDSRPLSMPSVVDPLTLPSEDGIAAVLMQVRYFIQDGNGAFPSGGVLFWPFKDPQAVSALASIPRVQGSDGLMLPSPQHRPLALYHVAFAIARLLHLREPNSAVDGQLGEDHFARARALLGNLLDRTSYTIDDIAALALMAVYMVENNRRDAAYIAISNAMTISVMHGIHRGWSGDEVGVRTFWTVYVLDRWLGCVMGRPPTVPDDAITLPLPRDCPGLPSAAGLRAHVELCKISDYIVYSSYRAGGRPGFPAKATARVDKALQMLEHWHANLPATLRLPDNLDDLFPSDLFSQISQFGQVDGFRRDRACWSLHMSYNQLVILSVRPAMLMAVWKAVASIICINQPFDIEAHPQIEPIRACSDAARRNLRLGRLMRLHSPRQKLLLPDLHNIFNAAVVLTMHQFVFVNLRTRDIDDIGWATEVFEGEAETGSAYAKDCTRVLRDLQYLVHQLRNPIHDPGTKQMLLSNEGAFRDLMPEEMAAVRRGPERSNNGPAAPDLAESTRRGQGDTLYERASAIYQTLSSWWKADYMQFYNSFLS
;
A
#
# COMPACT_ATOMS: atom_id res chain seq x y z
N MET A 1 59.74 12.92 -32.34
CA MET A 1 60.98 12.14 -32.03
C MET A 1 62.14 13.12 -31.88
N PRO A 2 63.19 12.86 -31.07
CA PRO A 2 63.48 11.66 -30.26
C PRO A 2 63.77 11.94 -28.76
N ARG A 3 63.64 10.88 -27.94
CA ARG A 3 64.36 10.65 -26.66
C ARG A 3 65.66 9.89 -26.97
N PRO A 4 66.69 9.98 -26.09
CA PRO A 4 67.22 8.77 -25.42
C PRO A 4 67.56 9.01 -23.91
N SER A 5 67.16 8.16 -22.94
CA SER A 5 67.81 6.93 -22.38
C SER A 5 69.05 7.23 -21.49
N SER A 6 69.02 7.09 -20.15
CA SER A 6 69.06 5.88 -19.28
C SER A 6 70.44 5.69 -18.63
N GLN A 7 70.54 5.62 -17.29
CA GLN A 7 71.13 4.49 -16.53
C GLN A 7 71.43 4.82 -15.04
N SER A 8 71.17 3.78 -14.25
CA SER A 8 71.37 3.43 -12.84
C SER A 8 72.64 3.85 -12.09
N ALA A 9 72.52 4.03 -10.76
CA ALA A 9 73.34 3.32 -9.74
C ALA A 9 72.80 3.53 -8.31
N HIS A 10 72.57 2.43 -7.57
CA HIS A 10 72.52 2.36 -6.09
C HIS A 10 73.92 1.96 -5.57
N PRO A 11 74.27 2.28 -4.31
CA PRO A 11 74.26 1.23 -3.28
C PRO A 11 73.83 1.67 -1.87
N ASP A 12 73.54 0.66 -1.06
CA ASP A 12 73.06 0.63 0.33
C ASP A 12 74.06 1.12 1.40
N LEU A 13 73.56 1.59 2.56
CA LEU A 13 73.66 0.91 3.88
C LEU A 13 73.23 1.79 5.08
N SER A 14 72.19 1.29 5.78
CA SER A 14 71.85 1.37 7.22
C SER A 14 72.47 2.41 8.17
N SER A 15 71.63 3.18 8.90
CA SER A 15 71.29 2.88 10.32
C SER A 15 70.47 4.01 11.00
N SER A 16 69.56 3.55 11.86
CA SER A 16 68.67 4.19 12.86
C SER A 16 68.96 5.62 13.38
N SER A 17 67.91 6.44 13.54
CA SER A 17 67.34 6.85 14.86
C SER A 17 66.41 8.09 14.80
N THR A 18 65.17 7.92 15.32
CA THR A 18 64.25 8.89 15.99
C THR A 18 63.98 10.32 15.44
N PRO A 19 62.70 10.75 15.33
CA PRO A 19 62.34 12.14 15.00
C PRO A 19 61.95 12.99 16.23
N SER A 20 62.38 14.26 16.25
CA SER A 20 61.82 15.37 17.05
C SER A 20 62.43 16.72 16.59
N PRO A 21 61.84 17.89 16.89
CA PRO A 21 60.45 18.29 16.70
C PRO A 21 60.32 19.64 15.95
N LEU A 22 59.07 20.00 15.65
CA LEU A 22 58.55 21.16 14.92
C LEU A 22 59.23 22.52 15.18
N HIS A 23 59.69 23.16 14.10
CA HIS A 23 60.07 24.58 14.08
C HIS A 23 58.82 25.47 14.04
N ARG A 24 58.57 26.25 15.11
CA ARG A 24 57.55 27.32 15.11
C ARG A 24 58.11 28.56 14.40
N LEU A 25 57.27 29.21 13.59
CA LEU A 25 57.51 30.53 13.02
C LEU A 25 57.26 31.65 14.07
N PRO A 26 57.84 32.86 13.92
CA PRO A 26 57.85 33.89 14.96
C PRO A 26 56.48 34.54 15.17
N VAL A 27 56.21 34.89 16.43
CA VAL A 27 55.00 35.59 16.87
C VAL A 27 55.04 37.06 16.42
N ASN A 28 54.06 37.47 15.61
CA ASN A 28 53.88 38.86 15.18
C ASN A 28 53.46 39.75 16.38
N PRO A 29 54.19 40.83 16.70
CA PRO A 29 53.89 41.66 17.86
C PRO A 29 52.77 42.67 17.60
N ARG A 30 51.93 42.83 18.64
CA ARG A 30 51.02 43.97 18.93
C ARG A 30 49.75 44.11 18.08
N ARG A 31 48.70 43.38 18.48
CA ARG A 31 47.32 43.89 18.37
C ARG A 31 46.99 44.69 19.63
N LYS A 32 46.77 46.00 19.50
CA LYS A 32 46.33 46.86 20.62
C LYS A 32 45.08 46.25 21.28
N LYS A 33 45.11 46.05 22.60
CA LYS A 33 43.99 45.53 23.37
C LYS A 33 42.98 46.67 23.51
N VAL A 34 41.86 46.57 22.78
CA VAL A 34 40.76 47.54 22.84
C VAL A 34 40.19 47.58 24.26
N ALA A 35 40.02 48.80 24.79
CA ALA A 35 39.49 49.06 26.13
C ALA A 35 38.11 48.40 26.29
N PRO A 36 37.74 47.94 27.50
CA PRO A 36 36.47 47.24 27.74
C PRO A 36 35.25 48.05 27.25
N ASP A 37 35.30 49.36 27.43
CA ASP A 37 34.19 50.29 27.17
C ASP A 37 33.95 50.54 25.67
N GLU A 38 34.92 50.19 24.83
CA GLU A 38 34.82 50.27 23.36
C GLU A 38 34.40 48.94 22.71
N ARG A 39 34.21 47.87 23.50
CA ARG A 39 33.77 46.57 22.99
C ARG A 39 32.26 46.52 22.82
N LYS A 40 31.75 47.04 21.69
CA LYS A 40 30.37 46.79 21.27
C LYS A 40 30.18 45.29 21.00
N ARG A 41 29.61 44.55 21.97
CA ARG A 41 29.12 43.18 21.75
C ARG A 41 27.82 43.26 20.95
N VAL A 42 27.82 42.66 19.78
CA VAL A 42 26.62 42.52 18.94
C VAL A 42 25.77 41.40 19.53
N ALA A 43 24.50 41.67 19.83
CA ALA A 43 23.59 40.69 20.44
C ALA A 43 23.29 39.48 19.53
N THR A 44 23.24 39.69 18.22
CA THR A 44 22.97 38.65 17.23
C THR A 44 23.89 38.84 16.02
N ALA A 45 24.71 37.84 15.70
CA ALA A 45 25.53 37.87 14.49
C ALA A 45 24.66 37.59 13.24
N CYS A 46 25.05 38.12 12.07
CA CYS A 46 24.41 37.75 10.81
C CYS A 46 24.70 36.27 10.49
N ASN A 47 23.84 35.65 9.69
CA ASN A 47 23.90 34.23 9.34
C ASN A 47 25.27 33.87 8.73
N SER A 48 25.79 34.68 7.81
CA SER A 48 27.07 34.43 7.12
C SER A 48 28.28 34.42 8.08
N CYS A 49 28.32 35.34 9.05
CA CYS A 49 29.38 35.39 10.06
C CYS A 49 29.21 34.30 11.12
N ASN A 50 27.96 33.96 11.48
CA ASN A 50 27.65 32.92 12.46
C ASN A 50 28.06 31.53 11.94
N VAL A 51 27.67 31.17 10.71
CA VAL A 51 28.02 29.90 10.07
C VAL A 51 29.55 29.73 10.00
N ARG A 52 30.27 30.80 9.70
CA ARG A 52 31.73 30.78 9.58
C ARG A 52 32.45 30.96 10.92
N ARG A 53 31.72 31.12 12.02
CA ARG A 53 32.25 31.36 13.38
C ARG A 53 33.27 32.51 13.46
N ILE A 54 33.00 33.58 12.71
CA ILE A 54 33.82 34.82 12.72
C ILE A 54 33.05 35.97 13.36
N LYS A 55 33.77 36.98 13.87
CA LYS A 55 33.16 38.11 14.57
C LYS A 55 32.36 38.99 13.61
N CYS A 56 31.06 39.12 13.86
CA CYS A 56 30.18 40.05 13.15
C CYS A 56 30.32 41.47 13.71
N SER A 57 30.33 42.48 12.84
CA SER A 57 30.38 43.89 13.26
C SER A 57 29.02 44.49 13.65
N GLY A 58 27.90 43.80 13.39
CA GLY A 58 26.56 44.23 13.83
C GLY A 58 25.85 45.22 12.90
N GLU A 59 26.60 45.97 12.10
CA GLU A 59 26.09 46.84 11.03
C GLU A 59 25.33 46.00 9.95
N ARG A 60 24.43 46.64 9.17
CA ARG A 60 23.65 45.99 8.10
C ARG A 60 23.86 46.71 6.75
N PRO A 61 24.58 46.11 5.79
CA PRO A 61 25.34 44.85 5.88
C PRO A 61 26.57 44.99 6.80
N CYS A 62 27.02 43.90 7.42
CA CYS A 62 28.15 43.95 8.34
C CYS A 62 29.48 44.09 7.55
N ARG A 63 30.52 44.68 8.16
CA ARG A 63 31.78 45.01 7.47
C ARG A 63 32.44 43.79 6.85
N GLN A 64 32.37 42.65 7.53
CA GLN A 64 32.98 41.41 7.06
C GLN A 64 32.26 40.82 5.84
N CYS A 65 30.93 40.93 5.80
CA CYS A 65 30.16 40.51 4.63
C CYS A 65 30.33 41.51 3.47
N THR A 66 30.44 42.81 3.79
CA THR A 66 30.68 43.86 2.80
C THR A 66 32.04 43.70 2.12
N SER A 67 33.12 43.53 2.90
CA SER A 67 34.46 43.35 2.35
C SER A 67 34.62 42.04 1.57
N ALA A 68 33.84 41.02 1.92
CA ALA A 68 33.85 39.73 1.25
C ALA A 68 32.89 39.65 0.06
N GLN A 69 32.10 40.71 -0.20
CA GLN A 69 31.01 40.75 -1.18
C GLN A 69 30.03 39.58 -1.04
N ARG A 70 29.49 39.40 0.17
CA ARG A 70 28.56 38.30 0.48
C ARG A 70 27.25 38.82 1.07
N GLU A 71 26.21 38.03 0.87
CA GLU A 71 24.90 38.31 1.42
C GLU A 71 24.91 38.31 2.96
N CYS A 72 24.34 39.36 3.56
CA CYS A 72 24.40 39.62 4.99
C CYS A 72 23.00 39.69 5.60
N LEU A 73 22.38 38.52 5.82
CA LEU A 73 21.06 38.40 6.43
C LEU A 73 21.17 38.19 7.94
N TYR A 74 20.37 38.92 8.72
CA TYR A 74 20.21 38.72 10.15
C TYR A 74 18.93 37.94 10.42
N PRO A 75 18.93 36.99 11.36
CA PRO A 75 17.72 36.23 11.69
C PRO A 75 16.65 37.14 12.30
N GLU A 76 15.39 36.91 11.96
CA GLU A 76 14.25 37.62 12.55
C GLU A 76 14.05 37.20 14.02
N PRO A 77 13.73 38.15 14.91
CA PRO A 77 13.48 37.83 16.31
C PRO A 77 12.20 37.00 16.45
N VAL A 78 12.32 35.78 16.97
CA VAL A 78 11.16 34.95 17.34
C VAL A 78 10.58 35.48 18.65
N GLU A 79 9.33 35.95 18.64
CA GLU A 79 8.61 36.32 19.86
C GLU A 79 8.41 35.09 20.74
N LYS A 80 9.03 35.08 21.92
CA LYS A 80 8.76 34.09 22.95
C LYS A 80 7.58 34.56 23.79
N VAL A 81 6.40 34.00 23.53
CA VAL A 81 5.22 34.17 24.39
C VAL A 81 5.56 33.61 25.78
N THR A 82 5.54 34.47 26.80
CA THR A 82 5.76 34.10 28.20
C THR A 82 4.43 34.13 28.92
N ILE A 83 3.96 32.98 29.40
CA ILE A 83 2.70 32.86 30.13
C ILE A 83 2.96 33.13 31.62
N PRO A 84 2.27 34.08 32.26
CA PRO A 84 2.40 34.35 33.69
C PRO A 84 2.07 33.10 34.52
N LYS A 85 2.86 32.85 35.58
CA LYS A 85 2.67 31.70 36.47
C LYS A 85 1.27 31.63 37.08
N ALA A 86 0.65 32.78 37.33
CA ALA A 86 -0.71 32.88 37.85
C ALA A 86 -1.76 32.32 36.86
N ASP A 87 -1.60 32.56 35.56
CA ASP A 87 -2.50 32.04 34.53
C ASP A 87 -2.29 30.54 34.34
N LEU A 88 -1.03 30.08 34.47
CA LEU A 88 -0.70 28.66 34.44
C LEU A 88 -1.32 27.92 35.64
N GLU A 89 -1.27 28.50 36.83
CA GLU A 89 -1.89 27.97 38.04
C GLU A 89 -3.43 28.02 37.99
N ALA A 90 -4.02 29.05 37.36
CA ALA A 90 -5.46 29.16 37.14
C ALA A 90 -5.94 28.12 36.11
N LEU A 91 -5.20 27.92 35.03
CA LEU A 91 -5.46 26.87 34.03
C LEU A 91 -5.31 25.48 34.63
N GLN A 92 -4.29 25.24 35.47
CA GLN A 92 -4.13 23.99 36.20
C GLN A 92 -5.31 23.72 37.14
N ARG A 93 -5.77 24.73 37.90
CA ARG A 93 -6.96 24.60 38.76
C ARG A 93 -8.21 24.28 37.95
N ARG A 94 -8.36 24.89 36.77
CA ARG A 94 -9.49 24.64 35.87
C ARG A 94 -9.42 23.25 35.23
N CYS A 95 -8.23 22.77 34.87
CA CYS A 95 -8.00 21.39 34.43
C CYS A 95 -8.39 20.39 35.51
N VAL A 96 -7.94 20.57 36.76
CA VAL A 96 -8.30 19.67 37.87
C VAL A 96 -9.82 19.66 38.12
N SER A 97 -10.48 20.81 38.00
CA SER A 97 -11.94 20.90 38.12
C SER A 97 -12.67 20.15 36.99
N LEU A 98 -12.19 20.29 35.75
CA LEU A 98 -12.76 19.60 34.58
C LEU A 98 -12.48 18.10 34.61
N GLU A 99 -11.30 17.69 35.06
CA GLU A 99 -10.91 16.28 35.24
C GLU A 99 -11.79 15.60 36.30
N ARG A 100 -12.12 16.30 37.40
CA ARG A 100 -13.08 15.79 38.40
C ARG A 100 -14.49 15.67 37.86
N GLN A 101 -14.93 16.61 37.02
CA GLN A 101 -16.23 16.55 36.35
C GLN A 101 -16.28 15.42 35.31
N LEU A 102 -15.18 15.16 34.59
CA LEU A 102 -15.06 14.04 33.67
C LEU A 102 -15.05 12.69 34.41
N ALA A 103 -14.33 12.60 35.54
CA ALA A 103 -14.27 11.40 36.36
C ALA A 103 -15.63 11.04 36.96
N ALA A 104 -16.47 12.03 37.28
CA ALA A 104 -17.83 11.79 37.75
C ALA A 104 -18.78 11.28 36.65
N VAL A 105 -18.44 11.46 35.38
CA VAL A 105 -19.21 10.98 34.21
C VAL A 105 -18.67 9.63 33.69
N MET A 106 -17.53 9.16 34.19
CA MET A 106 -16.85 7.96 33.71
C MET A 106 -16.59 6.94 34.84
N GLU A 107 -17.56 6.05 35.07
CA GLU A 107 -17.34 4.70 35.65
C GLU A 107 -17.29 3.67 34.49
N PRO A 108 -16.65 2.49 34.62
CA PRO A 108 -15.36 2.26 34.00
C PRO A 108 -15.42 1.22 32.86
N ALA A 109 -14.69 1.50 31.78
CA ALA A 109 -14.20 0.46 30.87
C ALA A 109 -12.83 0.87 30.30
N ASP A 110 -11.82 0.25 30.89
CA ASP A 110 -10.49 -0.10 30.37
C ASP A 110 -9.48 0.96 29.93
N ALA A 111 -8.40 0.94 30.71
CA ALA A 111 -7.14 1.62 30.52
C ALA A 111 -6.31 1.01 29.40
N ASN A 112 -6.04 1.77 28.33
CA ASN A 112 -4.68 2.00 27.82
C ASN A 112 -4.69 2.98 26.63
N ALA A 113 -4.42 4.25 26.89
CA ALA A 113 -4.04 5.22 25.85
C ALA A 113 -3.09 6.26 26.43
N ARG A 114 -1.78 6.01 26.33
CA ARG A 114 -0.74 7.05 26.44
C ARG A 114 0.21 6.96 25.26
N HIS A 115 -0.15 7.66 24.18
CA HIS A 115 0.64 8.70 23.52
C HIS A 115 0.05 8.97 22.12
N ARG A 116 -0.67 10.08 21.98
CA ARG A 116 -1.02 10.66 20.67
C ARG A 116 -0.21 11.95 20.49
N VAL A 117 0.55 12.02 19.40
CA VAL A 117 0.97 13.30 18.80
C VAL A 117 -0.23 13.80 18.00
N GLY A 118 -0.65 15.04 18.27
CA GLY A 118 -1.91 15.59 17.81
C GLY A 118 -1.98 15.83 16.30
N SER A 119 -3.16 15.57 15.74
CA SER A 119 -3.66 16.17 14.51
C SER A 119 -4.79 17.15 14.88
N PRO A 120 -4.92 18.32 14.24
CA PRO A 120 -5.98 19.27 14.56
C PRO A 120 -7.31 18.78 13.99
N SER A 121 -8.30 18.59 14.87
CA SER A 121 -9.69 18.31 14.50
C SER A 121 -10.33 19.56 13.89
N ALA A 122 -10.95 19.38 12.72
CA ALA A 122 -11.85 20.34 12.10
C ALA A 122 -12.97 20.75 13.08
N TRP A 123 -13.09 22.06 13.33
CA TRP A 123 -14.22 22.63 14.05
C TRP A 123 -15.38 22.87 13.10
N SER A 124 -16.51 22.23 13.39
CA SER A 124 -17.81 22.53 12.81
C SER A 124 -18.28 23.91 13.25
N ARG A 125 -18.79 24.68 12.27
CA ARG A 125 -19.40 26.00 12.40
C ARG A 125 -20.62 25.98 13.33
N ALA A 126 -20.75 27.04 14.13
CA ALA A 126 -22.02 27.59 14.58
C ALA A 126 -21.97 29.11 14.38
N GLU A 127 -23.00 29.64 13.72
CA GLU A 127 -23.19 31.05 13.38
C GLU A 127 -23.51 31.90 14.61
N THR A 128 -23.05 33.16 14.62
CA THR A 128 -23.78 34.30 15.21
C THR A 128 -23.24 35.62 14.63
N SER A 129 -24.14 36.59 14.53
CA SER A 129 -24.17 37.77 13.65
C SER A 129 -23.24 38.94 14.01
N GLU A 130 -22.98 39.77 12.98
CA GLU A 130 -22.86 41.25 12.97
C GLU A 130 -21.65 41.99 13.61
N THR A 131 -20.78 42.60 12.78
CA THR A 131 -20.82 44.05 12.40
C THR A 131 -19.52 44.57 11.72
N LEU A 132 -19.73 45.37 10.65
CA LEU A 132 -19.01 46.58 10.19
C LEU A 132 -17.59 46.56 9.56
N SER A 133 -17.59 46.85 8.25
CA SER A 133 -16.87 47.93 7.52
C SER A 133 -15.54 47.69 6.77
N MET A 134 -15.69 47.83 5.43
CA MET A 134 -14.95 48.61 4.41
C MET A 134 -13.51 48.25 3.95
N ASP A 135 -13.46 48.07 2.63
CA ASP A 135 -12.43 48.39 1.61
C ASP A 135 -11.24 47.46 1.34
N GLY A 136 -11.15 47.04 0.06
CA GLY A 136 -9.88 46.89 -0.66
C GLY A 136 -9.64 45.54 -1.35
N ASP A 137 -10.13 45.40 -2.59
CA ASP A 137 -9.91 44.29 -3.51
C ASP A 137 -8.43 43.87 -3.67
N THR A 138 -8.14 42.58 -3.48
CA THR A 138 -7.62 41.61 -4.49
C THR A 138 -7.15 40.33 -3.76
N HIS A 139 -8.07 39.41 -3.45
CA HIS A 139 -7.68 38.09 -2.96
C HIS A 139 -7.48 37.13 -4.15
N PRO A 140 -6.36 36.37 -4.23
CA PRO A 140 -6.29 35.22 -5.12
C PRO A 140 -7.42 34.23 -4.77
N PRO A 141 -7.93 33.43 -5.72
CA PRO A 141 -9.02 32.52 -5.44
C PRO A 141 -8.64 31.63 -4.25
N PRO A 142 -9.57 31.36 -3.32
CA PRO A 142 -9.28 30.49 -2.19
C PRO A 142 -8.80 29.15 -2.74
N PHE A 143 -7.66 28.68 -2.22
CA PHE A 143 -7.16 27.34 -2.44
C PHE A 143 -8.31 26.38 -2.10
N THR A 144 -9.03 25.88 -3.10
CA THR A 144 -9.90 24.73 -2.93
C THR A 144 -8.97 23.61 -2.50
N ALA A 145 -9.05 23.21 -1.24
CA ALA A 145 -8.37 22.03 -0.75
C ALA A 145 -8.79 20.87 -1.65
N GLY A 146 -7.93 20.51 -2.61
CA GLY A 146 -8.12 19.31 -3.40
C GLY A 146 -8.17 18.15 -2.41
N GLY A 147 -9.26 17.37 -2.43
CA GLY A 147 -9.38 16.18 -1.62
C GLY A 147 -8.12 15.31 -1.76
N MET A 148 -7.67 14.71 -0.67
CA MET A 148 -6.54 13.79 -0.74
C MET A 148 -6.94 12.61 -1.64
N ASP A 149 -6.13 12.26 -2.64
CA ASP A 149 -6.32 11.07 -3.48
C ASP A 149 -6.00 9.77 -2.67
N GLY A 150 -6.68 9.54 -1.54
CA GLY A 150 -6.42 8.45 -0.59
C GLY A 150 -7.06 8.64 0.79
N LYS A 151 -6.88 7.67 1.70
CA LYS A 151 -7.41 7.70 3.08
C LYS A 151 -6.32 7.46 4.13
N MET A 152 -6.56 8.01 5.32
CA MET A 152 -5.78 7.69 6.52
C MET A 152 -6.46 6.54 7.27
N LEU A 153 -5.90 5.34 7.21
CA LEU A 153 -6.45 4.16 7.88
C LEU A 153 -5.60 3.77 9.10
N ALA A 154 -6.26 3.38 10.18
CA ALA A 154 -5.60 2.95 11.42
C ALA A 154 -5.43 1.44 11.47
N ASP A 155 -4.31 0.96 11.97
CA ASP A 155 -4.15 -0.47 12.23
C ASP A 155 -4.69 -0.89 13.61
N ALA A 156 -4.55 -2.18 13.93
CA ALA A 156 -4.98 -2.73 15.21
C ALA A 156 -4.25 -2.11 16.43
N ALA A 157 -3.11 -1.45 16.24
CA ALA A 157 -2.38 -0.72 17.27
C ALA A 157 -2.79 0.77 17.36
N GLY A 158 -3.72 1.22 16.50
CA GLY A 158 -4.18 2.60 16.43
C GLY A 158 -3.25 3.53 15.63
N ASN A 159 -2.23 3.00 14.97
CA ASN A 159 -1.31 3.81 14.15
C ASN A 159 -1.93 4.08 12.79
N SER A 160 -2.13 5.35 12.49
CA SER A 160 -2.74 5.82 11.25
C SER A 160 -1.70 5.94 10.13
N ARG A 161 -2.07 5.52 8.92
CA ARG A 161 -1.21 5.51 7.75
C ARG A 161 -1.97 5.98 6.52
N TYR A 162 -1.26 6.71 5.66
CA TYR A 162 -1.77 7.06 4.35
C TYR A 162 -1.74 5.85 3.41
N LEU A 163 -2.90 5.57 2.80
CA LEU A 163 -3.09 4.64 1.70
C LEU A 163 -3.81 5.34 0.56
N GLY A 164 -3.23 5.35 -0.62
CA GLY A 164 -3.79 6.07 -1.76
C GLY A 164 -5.02 5.37 -2.36
N ALA A 165 -5.68 6.06 -3.28
CA ALA A 165 -6.93 5.64 -3.90
C ALA A 165 -6.88 4.28 -4.65
N THR A 166 -5.71 3.86 -5.16
CA THR A 166 -5.55 2.56 -5.82
C THR A 166 -5.45 1.39 -4.84
N SER A 167 -5.21 1.68 -3.56
CA SER A 167 -4.98 0.65 -2.56
C SER A 167 -6.22 -0.21 -2.35
N GLY A 168 -6.02 -1.53 -2.26
CA GLY A 168 -7.09 -2.45 -1.88
C GLY A 168 -7.69 -2.11 -0.52
N ALA A 169 -6.90 -1.59 0.41
CA ALA A 169 -7.39 -1.19 1.73
C ALA A 169 -8.35 0.00 1.67
N THR A 170 -7.97 1.04 0.93
CA THR A 170 -8.82 2.21 0.69
C THR A 170 -10.12 1.81 -0.01
N PHE A 171 -10.01 0.96 -1.03
CA PHE A 171 -11.19 0.43 -1.71
C PHE A 171 -12.10 -0.39 -0.79
N LEU A 172 -11.53 -1.29 0.02
CA LEU A 172 -12.30 -2.06 0.98
C LEU A 172 -12.96 -1.17 2.02
N ASP A 173 -12.29 -0.10 2.43
CA ASP A 173 -12.86 0.88 3.35
C ASP A 173 -14.07 1.61 2.74
N THR A 174 -13.96 2.07 1.49
CA THR A 174 -15.10 2.61 0.73
C THR A 174 -16.22 1.56 0.57
N LEU A 175 -15.87 0.31 0.30
CA LEU A 175 -16.84 -0.78 0.22
C LEU A 175 -17.52 -1.03 1.58
N LYS A 176 -16.80 -0.93 2.69
CA LYS A 176 -17.35 -1.03 4.05
C LYS A 176 -18.34 0.10 4.33
N GLU A 177 -18.06 1.33 3.90
CA GLU A 177 -18.98 2.47 4.03
C GLU A 177 -20.26 2.27 3.19
N LEU A 178 -20.12 1.72 1.98
CA LEU A 178 -21.26 1.33 1.15
C LEU A 178 -22.11 0.27 1.86
N ILE A 179 -21.46 -0.76 2.39
CA ILE A 179 -22.11 -1.82 3.18
C ILE A 179 -22.80 -1.23 4.41
N ALA A 180 -22.18 -0.28 5.11
CA ALA A 180 -22.78 0.42 6.24
C ALA A 180 -24.08 1.11 5.86
N THR A 181 -24.10 1.74 4.70
CA THR A 181 -25.27 2.42 4.15
C THR A 181 -26.38 1.42 3.77
N ALA A 182 -26.00 0.25 3.26
CA ALA A 182 -26.93 -0.79 2.80
C ALA A 182 -27.44 -1.71 3.92
N THR A 183 -26.70 -1.85 5.04
CA THR A 183 -27.01 -2.80 6.13
C THR A 183 -28.38 -2.56 6.78
N PRO A 184 -28.82 -1.32 7.07
CA PRO A 184 -30.17 -1.08 7.59
C PRO A 184 -31.26 -1.61 6.65
N LEU A 185 -31.06 -1.52 5.34
CA LEU A 185 -32.00 -2.07 4.35
C LEU A 185 -32.05 -3.59 4.44
N ALA A 186 -30.89 -4.24 4.49
CA ALA A 186 -30.81 -5.69 4.63
C ALA A 186 -31.53 -6.20 5.90
N ARG A 187 -31.37 -5.51 7.04
CA ARG A 187 -32.05 -5.88 8.30
C ARG A 187 -33.56 -5.76 8.25
N VAL A 188 -34.07 -4.73 7.56
CA VAL A 188 -35.52 -4.55 7.37
C VAL A 188 -36.11 -5.70 6.55
N LEU A 189 -35.31 -6.30 5.66
CA LEU A 189 -35.72 -7.41 4.80
C LEU A 189 -35.70 -8.77 5.53
N ASP A 190 -34.75 -8.98 6.44
CA ASP A 190 -34.46 -10.29 7.05
C ASP A 190 -35.55 -10.78 8.06
N ARG A 191 -36.38 -9.88 8.61
CA ARG A 191 -37.53 -10.15 9.53
C ARG A 191 -37.34 -11.13 10.73
N GLU A 192 -36.17 -11.72 10.98
CA GLU A 192 -35.91 -12.67 12.08
C GLU A 192 -34.83 -12.23 13.12
N THR A 193 -34.77 -13.01 14.21
CA THR A 193 -34.49 -12.70 15.61
C THR A 193 -33.02 -12.53 16.00
N GLY A 194 -32.70 -11.46 16.75
CA GLY A 194 -31.82 -11.49 17.94
C GLY A 194 -30.34 -11.89 17.83
N GLU A 195 -29.85 -12.43 16.71
CA GLU A 195 -28.43 -12.74 16.52
C GLU A 195 -27.63 -11.46 16.26
N THR A 196 -26.40 -11.41 16.77
CA THR A 196 -25.47 -10.32 16.44
C THR A 196 -25.33 -10.26 14.92
N PRO A 197 -25.68 -9.14 14.27
CA PRO A 197 -25.76 -9.10 12.81
C PRO A 197 -24.41 -9.47 12.18
N ALA A 198 -24.45 -10.31 11.15
CA ALA A 198 -23.40 -10.32 10.12
C ALA A 198 -23.16 -8.86 9.70
N GLY A 199 -21.92 -8.39 9.82
CA GLY A 199 -21.58 -6.98 9.62
C GLY A 199 -21.38 -6.11 10.86
N ALA A 200 -21.83 -6.42 12.08
CA ALA A 200 -21.62 -5.50 13.23
C ALA A 200 -20.11 -5.30 13.56
N ALA A 201 -19.34 -6.40 13.56
CA ALA A 201 -17.89 -6.36 13.68
C ALA A 201 -17.22 -5.73 12.45
N PHE A 202 -17.80 -5.92 11.26
CA PHE A 202 -17.33 -5.36 10.00
C PHE A 202 -17.45 -3.84 9.95
N LEU A 203 -18.59 -3.29 10.38
CA LEU A 203 -18.83 -1.85 10.48
C LEU A 203 -17.90 -1.19 11.51
N SER A 204 -17.58 -1.90 12.60
CA SER A 204 -16.57 -1.45 13.57
C SER A 204 -15.15 -1.36 12.99
N SER A 205 -14.93 -1.93 11.80
CA SER A 205 -13.64 -1.95 11.09
C SER A 205 -13.52 -0.91 9.97
N VAL A 206 -14.53 -0.05 9.77
CA VAL A 206 -14.39 1.15 8.93
C VAL A 206 -13.30 2.05 9.53
N GLY A 207 -12.48 2.63 8.68
CA GLY A 207 -11.27 3.37 9.05
C GLY A 207 -10.13 2.48 9.53
N ARG A 208 -10.28 1.14 9.50
CA ARG A 208 -9.24 0.19 9.92
C ARG A 208 -8.61 -0.57 8.76
N TYR A 209 -7.30 -0.79 8.88
CA TYR A 209 -6.47 -1.50 7.92
C TYR A 209 -5.58 -2.54 8.60
N GLN A 210 -5.57 -3.77 8.09
CA GLN A 210 -4.75 -4.83 8.65
C GLN A 210 -3.31 -4.76 8.14
N THR A 211 -2.39 -4.35 9.01
CA THR A 211 -0.93 -4.42 8.81
C THR A 211 -0.21 -4.82 10.08
N HIS A 212 0.98 -5.40 9.93
CA HIS A 212 1.93 -5.66 11.02
C HIS A 212 3.06 -4.62 11.07
N ASP A 213 2.99 -3.53 10.31
CA ASP A 213 4.03 -2.50 10.30
C ASP A 213 4.28 -1.89 11.70
N SER A 214 3.25 -1.74 12.53
CA SER A 214 3.38 -1.24 13.91
C SER A 214 4.00 -2.21 14.89
N ARG A 215 4.05 -3.50 14.54
CA ARG A 215 4.64 -4.52 15.38
C ARG A 215 6.08 -4.75 14.90
N PRO A 216 7.10 -4.62 15.78
CA PRO A 216 8.44 -5.01 15.40
C PRO A 216 8.48 -6.52 15.14
N LEU A 217 9.30 -6.96 14.19
CA LEU A 217 9.59 -8.38 14.03
C LEU A 217 10.26 -8.90 15.31
N SER A 218 9.85 -10.08 15.79
CA SER A 218 10.45 -10.79 16.93
C SER A 218 11.82 -11.36 16.55
N MET A 219 12.78 -10.46 16.35
CA MET A 219 14.15 -10.83 16.03
C MET A 219 14.97 -11.13 17.29
N PRO A 220 15.83 -12.16 17.26
CA PRO A 220 16.80 -12.39 18.33
C PRO A 220 17.73 -11.19 18.51
N SER A 221 18.09 -10.88 19.76
CA SER A 221 18.92 -9.73 20.12
C SER A 221 20.39 -9.90 19.72
N VAL A 222 20.88 -11.14 19.71
CA VAL A 222 22.25 -11.48 19.32
C VAL A 222 22.19 -12.59 18.29
N VAL A 223 22.81 -12.35 17.13
CA VAL A 223 22.98 -13.34 16.06
C VAL A 223 24.41 -13.31 15.55
N ASP A 224 24.95 -14.47 15.22
CA ASP A 224 26.16 -14.53 14.41
C ASP A 224 25.79 -14.45 12.91
N PRO A 225 26.14 -13.36 12.21
CA PRO A 225 25.78 -13.15 10.82
C PRO A 225 26.49 -14.07 9.83
N LEU A 226 27.47 -14.87 10.27
CA LEU A 226 28.21 -15.80 9.42
C LEU A 226 27.73 -17.26 9.59
N THR A 227 26.76 -17.51 10.47
CA THR A 227 26.19 -18.86 10.66
C THR A 227 25.36 -19.27 9.45
N LEU A 228 25.83 -20.25 8.69
CA LEU A 228 25.13 -20.83 7.53
C LEU A 228 24.64 -22.26 7.80
N PRO A 229 23.58 -22.72 7.10
CA PRO A 229 23.28 -24.14 6.97
C PRO A 229 24.43 -24.93 6.33
N SER A 230 24.35 -26.26 6.35
CA SER A 230 25.26 -27.11 5.54
C SER A 230 25.14 -26.77 4.05
N GLU A 231 26.16 -27.10 3.24
CA GLU A 231 26.13 -26.85 1.79
C GLU A 231 24.91 -27.50 1.12
N ASP A 232 24.56 -28.73 1.51
CA ASP A 232 23.33 -29.40 1.06
C ASP A 232 22.07 -28.63 1.49
N GLY A 233 22.07 -28.07 2.70
CA GLY A 233 20.99 -27.22 3.19
C GLY A 233 20.86 -25.93 2.38
N ILE A 234 21.98 -25.28 2.02
CA ILE A 234 22.01 -24.10 1.15
C ILE A 234 21.44 -24.47 -0.22
N ALA A 235 21.89 -25.58 -0.81
CA ALA A 235 21.42 -26.06 -2.11
C ALA A 235 19.91 -26.34 -2.10
N ALA A 236 19.41 -27.04 -1.08
CA ALA A 236 17.99 -27.36 -0.93
C ALA A 236 17.13 -26.09 -0.82
N VAL A 237 17.57 -25.12 -0.02
CA VAL A 237 16.85 -23.86 0.14
C VAL A 237 16.86 -23.03 -1.15
N LEU A 238 18.02 -22.89 -1.80
CA LEU A 238 18.10 -22.14 -3.05
C LEU A 238 17.26 -22.78 -4.16
N MET A 239 17.21 -24.10 -4.23
CA MET A 239 16.31 -24.82 -5.15
C MET A 239 14.85 -24.50 -4.88
N GLN A 240 14.45 -24.42 -3.61
CA GLN A 240 13.08 -24.05 -3.27
C GLN A 240 12.79 -22.60 -3.65
N VAL A 241 13.64 -21.65 -3.24
CA VAL A 241 13.40 -20.22 -3.49
C VAL A 241 13.38 -19.92 -4.99
N ARG A 242 14.34 -20.46 -5.75
CA ARG A 242 14.38 -20.28 -7.22
C ARG A 242 13.16 -20.83 -7.92
N TYR A 243 12.62 -21.96 -7.46
CA TYR A 243 11.37 -22.49 -8.00
C TYR A 243 10.20 -21.52 -7.78
N PHE A 244 10.08 -20.93 -6.59
CA PHE A 244 8.90 -20.14 -6.20
C PHE A 244 8.94 -18.67 -6.65
N ILE A 245 10.11 -18.03 -6.61
CA ILE A 245 10.22 -16.57 -6.80
C ILE A 245 11.16 -16.16 -7.94
N GLN A 246 11.63 -17.11 -8.75
CA GLN A 246 12.53 -16.85 -9.88
C GLN A 246 12.11 -17.63 -11.13
N ASP A 247 12.85 -18.68 -11.50
CA ASP A 247 12.91 -19.28 -12.83
C ASP A 247 12.48 -20.76 -12.86
N GLY A 248 11.88 -21.26 -11.78
CA GLY A 248 11.46 -22.66 -11.74
C GLY A 248 12.64 -23.63 -11.64
N ASN A 249 13.79 -23.19 -11.13
CA ASN A 249 15.08 -23.89 -11.24
C ASN A 249 15.53 -24.06 -12.70
N GLY A 250 15.25 -23.06 -13.53
CA GLY A 250 15.53 -23.07 -14.97
C GLY A 250 14.49 -23.82 -15.82
N ALA A 251 13.45 -24.38 -15.20
CA ALA A 251 12.40 -25.10 -15.91
C ALA A 251 11.33 -24.18 -16.53
N PHE A 252 11.21 -22.93 -16.08
CA PHE A 252 10.19 -22.01 -16.58
C PHE A 252 10.59 -21.41 -17.93
N PRO A 253 9.81 -21.62 -19.01
CA PRO A 253 10.07 -20.98 -20.31
C PRO A 253 10.08 -19.44 -20.25
N SER A 254 9.35 -18.86 -19.30
CA SER A 254 9.40 -17.42 -19.03
C SER A 254 10.77 -16.93 -18.55
N GLY A 255 11.57 -17.81 -17.95
CA GLY A 255 12.79 -17.48 -17.21
C GLY A 255 12.53 -16.72 -15.89
N GLY A 256 11.26 -16.62 -15.48
CA GLY A 256 10.84 -15.86 -14.32
C GLY A 256 10.38 -14.44 -14.63
N VAL A 257 9.53 -13.91 -13.74
CA VAL A 257 9.04 -12.52 -13.78
C VAL A 257 9.81 -11.56 -12.87
N LEU A 258 10.73 -12.11 -12.09
CA LEU A 258 11.69 -11.45 -11.23
C LEU A 258 13.03 -12.17 -11.37
N PHE A 259 14.12 -11.46 -11.08
CA PHE A 259 15.48 -12.00 -11.13
C PHE A 259 16.23 -11.74 -9.83
N TRP A 260 16.92 -12.77 -9.34
CA TRP A 260 17.78 -12.71 -8.17
C TRP A 260 19.19 -13.23 -8.52
N PRO A 261 20.26 -12.51 -8.13
CA PRO A 261 21.63 -12.86 -8.48
C PRO A 261 22.19 -13.96 -7.54
N PHE A 262 21.45 -15.07 -7.38
CA PHE A 262 21.91 -16.19 -6.56
C PHE A 262 23.11 -16.90 -7.21
N LYS A 263 24.23 -16.93 -6.48
CA LYS A 263 25.42 -17.74 -6.80
C LYS A 263 25.23 -19.19 -6.35
N ASP A 264 26.10 -20.07 -6.82
CA ASP A 264 26.12 -21.48 -6.43
C ASP A 264 26.42 -21.68 -4.94
N PRO A 265 26.00 -22.81 -4.33
CA PRO A 265 26.21 -23.07 -2.89
C PRO A 265 27.68 -23.00 -2.44
N GLN A 266 28.64 -23.39 -3.29
CA GLN A 266 30.07 -23.35 -2.96
C GLN A 266 30.56 -21.91 -2.82
N ALA A 267 30.14 -21.02 -3.72
CA ALA A 267 30.42 -19.59 -3.62
C ALA A 267 29.84 -18.98 -2.34
N VAL A 268 28.67 -19.44 -1.88
CA VAL A 268 28.08 -19.00 -0.60
C VAL A 268 28.93 -19.46 0.58
N SER A 269 29.32 -20.73 0.63
CA SER A 269 30.20 -21.28 1.66
C SER A 269 31.56 -20.59 1.70
N ALA A 270 32.11 -20.25 0.53
CA ALA A 270 33.38 -19.52 0.41
C ALA A 270 33.29 -18.12 1.03
N LEU A 271 32.17 -17.41 0.87
CA LEU A 271 31.96 -16.10 1.48
C LEU A 271 31.99 -16.13 3.01
N ALA A 272 31.45 -17.17 3.64
CA ALA A 272 31.48 -17.33 5.10
C ALA A 272 32.86 -17.75 5.64
N SER A 273 33.72 -18.29 4.76
CA SER A 273 35.08 -18.73 5.11
C SER A 273 36.10 -17.59 5.08
N ILE A 274 35.70 -16.39 4.66
CA ILE A 274 36.57 -15.21 4.63
C ILE A 274 36.96 -14.83 6.08
N PRO A 275 38.23 -14.47 6.35
CA PRO A 275 38.65 -14.06 7.69
C PRO A 275 37.86 -12.83 8.21
N ARG A 276 37.47 -12.89 9.48
CA ARG A 276 36.92 -11.75 10.22
C ARG A 276 37.96 -10.64 10.38
N VAL A 277 37.50 -9.42 10.59
CA VAL A 277 38.35 -8.24 10.81
C VAL A 277 38.23 -7.81 12.27
N GLN A 278 39.35 -7.42 12.88
CA GLN A 278 39.36 -6.92 14.24
C GLN A 278 38.79 -5.49 14.28
N GLY A 279 37.73 -5.29 15.07
CA GLY A 279 37.12 -4.00 15.34
C GLY A 279 37.98 -3.12 16.24
N SER A 280 37.62 -1.84 16.34
CA SER A 280 38.30 -0.86 17.22
C SER A 280 38.22 -1.21 18.71
N ASP A 281 37.24 -2.02 19.09
CA ASP A 281 37.01 -2.58 20.43
C ASP A 281 37.71 -3.93 20.65
N GLY A 282 38.48 -4.41 19.66
CA GLY A 282 39.17 -5.70 19.69
C GLY A 282 38.30 -6.91 19.34
N LEU A 283 37.00 -6.74 19.09
CA LEU A 283 36.09 -7.84 18.72
C LEU A 283 36.26 -8.22 17.24
N MET A 284 36.18 -9.52 16.94
CA MET A 284 36.26 -10.02 15.57
C MET A 284 34.90 -9.87 14.86
N LEU A 285 34.82 -8.89 13.97
CA LEU A 285 33.60 -8.51 13.25
C LEU A 285 33.61 -9.03 11.80
N PRO A 286 32.44 -9.21 11.18
CA PRO A 286 32.34 -9.48 9.75
C PRO A 286 33.01 -8.37 8.93
N SER A 287 33.87 -8.75 7.99
CA SER A 287 34.42 -7.84 7.00
C SER A 287 33.34 -7.38 5.99
N PRO A 288 33.51 -6.23 5.31
CA PRO A 288 32.61 -5.80 4.24
C PRO A 288 32.44 -6.80 3.09
N GLN A 289 33.34 -7.79 2.96
CA GLN A 289 33.27 -8.84 1.93
C GLN A 289 32.20 -9.91 2.25
N HIS A 290 31.75 -10.00 3.50
CA HIS A 290 30.68 -10.93 3.90
C HIS A 290 29.28 -10.43 3.54
N ARG A 291 29.12 -9.14 3.21
CA ARG A 291 27.80 -8.52 2.92
C ARG A 291 26.93 -9.28 1.93
N PRO A 292 27.44 -9.88 0.85
CA PRO A 292 26.62 -10.65 -0.07
C PRO A 292 25.84 -11.80 0.60
N LEU A 293 26.30 -12.31 1.76
CA LEU A 293 25.57 -13.29 2.57
C LEU A 293 24.19 -12.78 3.02
N ALA A 294 23.96 -11.47 3.06
CA ALA A 294 22.67 -10.89 3.41
C ALA A 294 21.56 -11.36 2.46
N LEU A 295 21.83 -11.41 1.15
CA LEU A 295 20.86 -11.90 0.15
C LEU A 295 20.41 -13.34 0.48
N TYR A 296 21.37 -14.20 0.83
CA TYR A 296 21.11 -15.62 1.11
C TYR A 296 20.38 -15.81 2.44
N HIS A 297 20.73 -15.03 3.47
CA HIS A 297 19.96 -15.04 4.71
C HIS A 297 18.50 -14.64 4.49
N VAL A 298 18.22 -13.65 3.64
CA VAL A 298 16.83 -13.33 3.32
C VAL A 298 16.17 -14.46 2.52
N ALA A 299 16.89 -15.11 1.60
CA ALA A 299 16.38 -16.30 0.90
C ALA A 299 16.03 -17.44 1.88
N PHE A 300 16.86 -17.68 2.90
CA PHE A 300 16.59 -18.66 3.95
C PHE A 300 15.35 -18.28 4.78
N ALA A 301 15.19 -17.00 5.09
CA ALA A 301 14.01 -16.49 5.78
C ALA A 301 12.73 -16.69 4.94
N ILE A 302 12.77 -16.41 3.64
CA ILE A 302 11.63 -16.64 2.72
C ILE A 302 11.30 -18.13 2.62
N ALA A 303 12.31 -19.00 2.51
CA ALA A 303 12.09 -20.44 2.43
C ALA A 303 11.33 -20.97 3.65
N ARG A 304 11.58 -20.43 4.84
CA ARG A 304 10.82 -20.76 6.05
C ARG A 304 9.34 -20.42 5.91
N LEU A 305 9.01 -19.26 5.31
CA LEU A 305 7.62 -18.84 5.09
C LEU A 305 6.86 -19.76 4.14
N LEU A 306 7.54 -20.32 3.11
CA LEU A 306 6.90 -21.14 2.09
C LEU A 306 6.26 -22.43 2.63
N HIS A 307 6.70 -22.89 3.82
CA HIS A 307 6.23 -24.12 4.47
C HIS A 307 5.18 -23.87 5.57
N LEU A 308 4.78 -22.61 5.81
CA LEU A 308 3.79 -22.27 6.83
C LEU A 308 2.38 -22.61 6.35
N ARG A 309 1.95 -23.85 6.64
CA ARG A 309 0.62 -24.36 6.28
C ARG A 309 -0.11 -25.05 7.40
N GLU A 310 0.63 -25.56 8.37
CA GLU A 310 0.01 -26.22 9.51
C GLU A 310 -0.74 -25.20 10.37
N PRO A 311 -1.84 -25.60 11.02
CA PRO A 311 -2.57 -24.74 11.95
C PRO A 311 -1.63 -24.16 13.01
N ASN A 312 -1.73 -22.86 13.25
CA ASN A 312 -0.89 -22.08 14.17
C ASN A 312 0.62 -22.16 13.88
N SER A 313 1.04 -22.45 12.64
CA SER A 313 2.47 -22.46 12.26
C SER A 313 3.08 -21.07 12.10
N ALA A 314 2.29 -20.03 11.84
CA ALA A 314 2.76 -18.65 11.67
C ALA A 314 2.96 -17.97 13.04
N VAL A 315 3.95 -18.45 13.80
CA VAL A 315 4.31 -17.95 15.13
C VAL A 315 5.46 -16.96 15.02
N ASP A 316 5.30 -15.77 15.62
CA ASP A 316 6.36 -14.76 15.73
C ASP A 316 7.65 -15.37 16.33
N GLY A 317 8.79 -15.08 15.70
CA GLY A 317 10.10 -15.64 16.03
C GLY A 317 10.42 -16.97 15.33
N GLN A 318 9.46 -17.56 14.59
CA GLN A 318 9.64 -18.80 13.82
C GLN A 318 9.43 -18.63 12.31
N LEU A 319 9.25 -17.39 11.85
CA LEU A 319 9.01 -16.96 10.47
C LEU A 319 10.33 -16.69 9.72
N GLY A 320 11.46 -17.16 10.24
CA GLY A 320 12.80 -16.90 9.70
C GLY A 320 13.41 -15.57 10.16
N GLU A 321 12.92 -14.99 11.25
CA GLU A 321 13.42 -13.72 11.79
C GLU A 321 14.88 -13.80 12.23
N ASP A 322 15.38 -14.98 12.58
CA ASP A 322 16.79 -15.20 12.91
C ASP A 322 17.69 -15.00 11.68
N HIS A 323 17.30 -15.52 10.52
CA HIS A 323 18.00 -15.26 9.26
C HIS A 323 17.81 -13.81 8.82
N PHE A 324 16.61 -13.24 8.94
CA PHE A 324 16.39 -11.83 8.62
C PHE A 324 17.24 -10.89 9.51
N ALA A 325 17.40 -11.23 10.79
CA ALA A 325 18.27 -10.51 11.71
C ALA A 325 19.75 -10.56 11.28
N ARG A 326 20.24 -11.72 10.82
CA ARG A 326 21.60 -11.88 10.26
C ARG A 326 21.81 -11.03 9.01
N ALA A 327 20.83 -11.03 8.09
CA ALA A 327 20.88 -10.18 6.91
C ALA A 327 20.97 -8.69 7.27
N ARG A 328 20.14 -8.25 8.23
CA ARG A 328 20.17 -6.87 8.74
C ARG A 328 21.49 -6.53 9.42
N ALA A 329 22.08 -7.46 10.18
CA ALA A 329 23.38 -7.27 10.82
C ALA A 329 24.51 -7.10 9.78
N LEU A 330 24.48 -7.86 8.68
CA LEU A 330 25.44 -7.73 7.57
C LEU A 330 25.28 -6.42 6.80
N LEU A 331 24.04 -5.98 6.55
CA LEU A 331 23.77 -4.72 5.86
C LEU A 331 24.08 -3.51 6.74
N GLY A 332 23.92 -3.63 8.06
CA GLY A 332 24.16 -2.55 9.00
C GLY A 332 23.24 -1.35 8.79
N ASN A 333 23.59 -0.21 9.38
CA ASN A 333 22.90 1.05 9.15
C ASN A 333 23.30 1.62 7.79
N LEU A 334 22.32 1.83 6.90
CA LEU A 334 22.58 2.37 5.57
C LEU A 334 23.21 3.76 5.60
N LEU A 335 22.96 4.57 6.64
CA LEU A 335 23.48 5.94 6.74
C LEU A 335 24.98 6.00 7.09
N ASP A 336 25.51 4.96 7.72
CA ASP A 336 26.92 4.92 8.14
C ASP A 336 27.84 4.41 7.01
N ARG A 337 27.28 4.15 5.83
CA ARG A 337 27.96 3.43 4.75
C ARG A 337 28.52 4.33 3.67
N THR A 338 29.69 3.93 3.19
CA THR A 338 30.45 4.64 2.15
C THR A 338 30.44 3.91 0.79
N SER A 339 29.95 2.66 0.73
CA SER A 339 29.86 1.90 -0.52
C SER A 339 28.70 0.91 -0.54
N TYR A 340 28.15 0.68 -1.74
CA TYR A 340 27.13 -0.31 -2.03
C TYR A 340 27.47 -1.12 -3.28
N THR A 341 26.87 -2.29 -3.40
CA THR A 341 27.07 -3.28 -4.46
C THR A 341 25.73 -3.74 -5.02
N ILE A 342 25.74 -4.44 -6.16
CA ILE A 342 24.54 -5.10 -6.71
C ILE A 342 23.95 -6.10 -5.71
N ASP A 343 24.79 -6.82 -4.96
CA ASP A 343 24.35 -7.74 -3.91
C ASP A 343 23.61 -7.01 -2.78
N ASP A 344 24.03 -5.78 -2.40
CA ASP A 344 23.30 -4.96 -1.42
C ASP A 344 21.92 -4.53 -1.94
N ILE A 345 21.83 -4.14 -3.23
CA ILE A 345 20.57 -3.76 -3.88
C ILE A 345 19.62 -4.96 -3.93
N ALA A 346 20.13 -6.12 -4.36
CA ALA A 346 19.35 -7.35 -4.43
C ALA A 346 18.89 -7.81 -3.04
N ALA A 347 19.74 -7.73 -2.02
CA ALA A 347 19.38 -8.07 -0.65
C ALA A 347 18.25 -7.17 -0.13
N LEU A 348 18.34 -5.85 -0.30
CA LEU A 348 17.28 -4.91 0.09
C LEU A 348 15.96 -5.17 -0.64
N ALA A 349 16.02 -5.48 -1.94
CA ALA A 349 14.84 -5.85 -2.71
C ALA A 349 14.20 -7.16 -2.22
N LEU A 350 15.01 -8.17 -1.91
CA LEU A 350 14.51 -9.43 -1.37
C LEU A 350 13.98 -9.26 0.07
N MET A 351 14.58 -8.38 0.86
CA MET A 351 14.05 -8.01 2.19
C MET A 351 12.66 -7.39 2.06
N ALA A 352 12.41 -6.58 1.04
CA ALA A 352 11.07 -6.06 0.76
C ALA A 352 10.06 -7.18 0.49
N VAL A 353 10.44 -8.19 -0.30
CA VAL A 353 9.60 -9.38 -0.54
C VAL A 353 9.29 -10.12 0.77
N TYR A 354 10.30 -10.38 1.61
CA TYR A 354 10.10 -10.99 2.92
C TYR A 354 9.15 -10.16 3.81
N MET A 355 9.29 -8.84 3.81
CA MET A 355 8.43 -7.95 4.59
C MET A 355 7.00 -7.89 4.05
N VAL A 356 6.80 -7.96 2.74
CA VAL A 356 5.47 -8.15 2.14
C VAL A 356 4.84 -9.43 2.65
N GLU A 357 5.53 -10.57 2.59
CA GLU A 357 4.98 -11.86 3.05
C GLU A 357 4.61 -11.88 4.55
N ASN A 358 5.26 -11.04 5.37
CA ASN A 358 4.93 -10.85 6.79
C ASN A 358 3.88 -9.74 7.03
N ASN A 359 3.25 -9.23 5.97
CA ASN A 359 2.28 -8.13 6.00
C ASN A 359 2.82 -6.83 6.65
N ARG A 360 4.10 -6.52 6.42
CA ARG A 360 4.78 -5.27 6.83
C ARG A 360 5.08 -4.41 5.60
N ARG A 361 4.02 -3.82 5.03
CA ARG A 361 4.05 -3.19 3.69
C ARG A 361 4.79 -1.85 3.69
N ASP A 362 4.72 -1.06 4.77
CA ASP A 362 5.52 0.17 4.90
C ASP A 362 7.01 -0.14 5.00
N ALA A 363 7.36 -1.14 5.80
CA ALA A 363 8.74 -1.56 5.94
C ALA A 363 9.31 -2.10 4.62
N ALA A 364 8.50 -2.85 3.86
CA ALA A 364 8.83 -3.26 2.50
C ALA A 364 9.03 -2.06 1.56
N TYR A 365 8.15 -1.04 1.66
CA TYR A 365 8.21 0.15 0.83
C TYR A 365 9.50 0.96 1.09
N ILE A 366 9.92 1.07 2.35
CA ILE A 366 11.20 1.68 2.72
C ILE A 366 12.38 0.88 2.13
N ALA A 367 12.37 -0.45 2.26
CA ALA A 367 13.46 -1.28 1.76
C ALA A 367 13.61 -1.20 0.24
N ILE A 368 12.50 -1.26 -0.51
CA ILE A 368 12.57 -1.15 -1.98
C ILE A 368 12.94 0.26 -2.43
N SER A 369 12.50 1.30 -1.72
CA SER A 369 12.91 2.69 -1.97
C SER A 369 14.42 2.87 -1.78
N ASN A 370 15.00 2.25 -0.75
CA ASN A 370 16.45 2.24 -0.54
C ASN A 370 17.19 1.50 -1.67
N ALA A 371 16.69 0.34 -2.10
CA ALA A 371 17.26 -0.39 -3.23
C ALA A 371 17.25 0.44 -4.53
N MET A 372 16.13 1.12 -4.81
CA MET A 372 16.00 2.02 -5.96
C MET A 372 16.93 3.23 -5.84
N THR A 373 16.98 3.86 -4.66
CA THR A 373 17.84 5.02 -4.39
C THR A 373 19.32 4.68 -4.61
N ILE A 374 19.77 3.54 -4.09
CA ILE A 374 21.15 3.06 -4.29
C ILE A 374 21.40 2.78 -5.78
N SER A 375 20.43 2.20 -6.49
CA SER A 375 20.52 2.00 -7.95
C SER A 375 20.70 3.31 -8.71
N VAL A 376 20.02 4.39 -8.28
CA VAL A 376 20.18 5.73 -8.84
C VAL A 376 21.54 6.33 -8.51
N MET A 377 22.03 6.18 -7.28
CA MET A 377 23.35 6.65 -6.86
C MET A 377 24.47 6.07 -7.72
N HIS A 378 24.33 4.81 -8.15
CA HIS A 378 25.27 4.14 -9.05
C HIS A 378 25.05 4.45 -10.54
N GLY A 379 24.06 5.27 -10.90
CA GLY A 379 23.75 5.62 -12.29
C GLY A 379 23.08 4.50 -13.10
N ILE A 380 22.71 3.37 -12.47
CA ILE A 380 22.21 2.16 -13.17
C ILE A 380 20.98 2.49 -14.03
N HIS A 381 20.06 3.31 -13.49
CA HIS A 381 18.85 3.78 -14.18
C HIS A 381 19.11 4.50 -15.53
N ARG A 382 20.31 5.06 -15.75
CA ARG A 382 20.68 5.75 -17.00
C ARG A 382 21.44 4.86 -17.97
N GLY A 383 22.09 3.83 -17.45
CA GLY A 383 22.94 2.91 -18.20
C GLY A 383 23.81 2.13 -17.23
N TRP A 384 24.11 0.88 -17.60
CA TRP A 384 24.96 -0.01 -16.82
C TRP A 384 26.05 -0.57 -17.73
N SER A 385 27.30 -0.26 -17.41
CA SER A 385 28.48 -0.79 -18.12
C SER A 385 28.94 -2.15 -17.59
N GLY A 386 28.28 -2.69 -16.56
CA GLY A 386 28.57 -4.01 -16.03
C GLY A 386 27.86 -5.11 -16.83
N ASP A 387 27.56 -6.21 -16.15
CA ASP A 387 26.92 -7.38 -16.72
C ASP A 387 25.38 -7.30 -16.74
N GLU A 388 24.77 -8.29 -17.41
CA GLU A 388 23.31 -8.43 -17.49
C GLU A 388 22.67 -8.66 -16.11
N VAL A 389 23.43 -9.17 -15.13
CA VAL A 389 22.99 -9.36 -13.75
C VAL A 389 22.58 -8.02 -13.13
N GLY A 390 23.41 -6.97 -13.25
CA GLY A 390 23.06 -5.64 -12.74
C GLY A 390 21.84 -5.02 -13.43
N VAL A 391 21.69 -5.21 -14.74
CA VAL A 391 20.50 -4.77 -15.51
C VAL A 391 19.24 -5.44 -14.98
N ARG A 392 19.26 -6.77 -14.84
CA ARG A 392 18.11 -7.54 -14.35
C ARG A 392 17.79 -7.24 -12.90
N THR A 393 18.80 -7.04 -12.04
CA THR A 393 18.58 -6.61 -10.65
C THR A 393 17.89 -5.25 -10.59
N PHE A 394 18.28 -4.27 -11.40
CA PHE A 394 17.58 -2.99 -11.49
C PHE A 394 16.12 -3.16 -11.89
N TRP A 395 15.85 -3.95 -12.94
CA TRP A 395 14.49 -4.15 -13.40
C TRP A 395 13.63 -4.97 -12.43
N THR A 396 14.22 -5.88 -11.64
CA THR A 396 13.54 -6.50 -10.48
C THR A 396 13.13 -5.44 -9.45
N VAL A 397 14.05 -4.53 -9.10
CA VAL A 397 13.77 -3.44 -8.15
C VAL A 397 12.67 -2.53 -8.69
N TYR A 398 12.73 -2.18 -9.97
CA TYR A 398 11.70 -1.40 -10.66
C TYR A 398 10.32 -2.06 -10.55
N VAL A 399 10.21 -3.34 -10.90
CA VAL A 399 8.94 -4.09 -10.84
C VAL A 399 8.37 -4.07 -9.42
N LEU A 400 9.19 -4.34 -8.41
CA LEU A 400 8.75 -4.35 -7.01
C LEU A 400 8.36 -2.95 -6.51
N ASP A 401 9.09 -1.89 -6.89
CA ASP A 401 8.77 -0.49 -6.58
C ASP A 401 7.41 -0.09 -7.16
N ARG A 402 7.18 -0.40 -8.45
CA ARG A 402 5.91 -0.11 -9.14
C ARG A 402 4.74 -0.86 -8.52
N TRP A 403 4.88 -2.15 -8.28
CA TRP A 403 3.79 -2.94 -7.70
C TRP A 403 3.45 -2.51 -6.28
N LEU A 404 4.46 -2.28 -5.44
CA LEU A 404 4.21 -1.89 -4.07
C LEU A 404 3.62 -0.47 -4.00
N GLY A 405 4.11 0.45 -4.84
CA GLY A 405 3.50 1.78 -5.03
C GLY A 405 2.03 1.67 -5.47
N CYS A 406 1.75 0.87 -6.49
CA CYS A 406 0.39 0.65 -7.01
C CYS A 406 -0.57 0.06 -5.95
N VAL A 407 -0.17 -1.00 -5.25
CA VAL A 407 -1.01 -1.69 -4.24
C VAL A 407 -1.23 -0.84 -2.99
N MET A 408 -0.34 0.10 -2.68
CA MET A 408 -0.47 1.01 -1.55
C MET A 408 -1.02 2.40 -1.92
N GLY A 409 -1.16 2.69 -3.22
CA GLY A 409 -1.49 4.02 -3.72
C GLY A 409 -0.44 5.08 -3.40
N ARG A 410 0.83 4.69 -3.42
CA ARG A 410 1.98 5.57 -3.23
C ARG A 410 2.68 5.82 -4.57
N PRO A 411 3.28 7.02 -4.75
CA PRO A 411 4.06 7.29 -5.96
C PRO A 411 5.25 6.35 -6.06
N PRO A 412 5.67 5.94 -7.27
CA PRO A 412 6.95 5.25 -7.43
C PRO A 412 8.14 6.14 -7.00
N THR A 413 9.25 5.51 -6.60
CA THR A 413 10.45 6.24 -6.10
C THR A 413 11.11 7.10 -7.18
N VAL A 414 11.14 6.61 -8.43
CA VAL A 414 11.77 7.28 -9.59
C VAL A 414 10.79 7.25 -10.75
N PRO A 415 10.49 8.37 -11.43
CA PRO A 415 9.58 8.37 -12.57
C PRO A 415 10.20 7.75 -13.82
N ASP A 416 9.37 7.22 -14.72
CA ASP A 416 9.82 6.50 -15.93
C ASP A 416 10.68 7.33 -16.88
N ASP A 417 10.42 8.64 -16.98
CA ASP A 417 11.18 9.56 -17.83
C ASP A 417 12.62 9.77 -17.37
N ALA A 418 12.92 9.47 -16.11
CA ALA A 418 14.28 9.48 -15.58
C ALA A 418 15.07 8.20 -15.91
N ILE A 419 14.41 7.15 -16.42
CA ILE A 419 15.01 5.84 -16.68
C ILE A 419 15.30 5.68 -18.17
N THR A 420 16.59 5.58 -18.52
CA THR A 420 17.06 5.35 -19.89
C THR A 420 17.76 4.00 -20.06
N LEU A 421 17.85 3.19 -19.00
CA LEU A 421 18.41 1.85 -19.06
C LEU A 421 17.62 0.99 -20.08
N PRO A 422 18.29 0.24 -20.97
CA PRO A 422 17.61 -0.69 -21.86
C PRO A 422 16.89 -1.82 -21.11
N LEU A 423 15.85 -2.39 -21.74
CA LEU A 423 15.14 -3.55 -21.20
C LEU A 423 16.06 -4.78 -21.11
N PRO A 424 15.79 -5.73 -20.19
CA PRO A 424 16.58 -6.95 -20.05
C PRO A 424 16.66 -7.75 -21.35
N ARG A 425 17.83 -8.32 -21.62
CA ARG A 425 18.10 -9.16 -22.80
C ARG A 425 18.48 -10.58 -22.41
N ASP A 426 18.30 -11.48 -23.36
CA ASP A 426 18.78 -12.85 -23.21
C ASP A 426 20.31 -12.87 -23.25
N CYS A 427 20.90 -13.63 -22.32
CA CYS A 427 22.34 -13.72 -22.13
C CYS A 427 22.70 -15.18 -21.81
N PRO A 428 23.73 -15.76 -22.45
CA PRO A 428 24.21 -17.10 -22.10
C PRO A 428 24.50 -17.23 -20.60
N GLY A 429 24.09 -18.35 -20.00
CA GLY A 429 24.28 -18.61 -18.57
C GLY A 429 23.23 -17.99 -17.64
N LEU A 430 22.31 -17.17 -18.15
CA LEU A 430 21.17 -16.64 -17.39
C LEU A 430 19.85 -17.21 -17.93
N PRO A 431 18.79 -17.26 -17.09
CA PRO A 431 17.44 -17.62 -17.55
C PRO A 431 16.94 -16.69 -18.67
N SER A 432 15.90 -17.10 -19.37
CA SER A 432 15.19 -16.22 -20.32
C SER A 432 14.82 -14.89 -19.67
N ALA A 433 15.01 -13.78 -20.38
CA ALA A 433 14.60 -12.44 -19.94
C ALA A 433 13.12 -12.14 -20.25
N ALA A 434 12.43 -13.04 -20.95
CA ALA A 434 11.10 -12.79 -21.49
C ALA A 434 10.08 -12.41 -20.41
N GLY A 435 9.99 -13.18 -19.33
CA GLY A 435 9.04 -12.94 -18.24
C GLY A 435 9.29 -11.61 -17.53
N LEU A 436 10.54 -11.32 -17.17
CA LEU A 436 10.91 -10.05 -16.54
C LEU A 436 10.63 -8.86 -17.46
N ARG A 437 10.96 -8.96 -18.75
CA ARG A 437 10.70 -7.90 -19.75
C ARG A 437 9.20 -7.61 -19.87
N ALA A 438 8.38 -8.65 -20.03
CA ALA A 438 6.93 -8.51 -20.11
C ALA A 438 6.35 -7.90 -18.82
N HIS A 439 6.91 -8.26 -17.66
CA HIS A 439 6.47 -7.70 -16.38
C HIS A 439 6.81 -6.21 -16.24
N VAL A 440 8.00 -5.79 -16.68
CA VAL A 440 8.39 -4.37 -16.74
C VAL A 440 7.43 -3.57 -17.61
N GLU A 441 7.09 -4.08 -18.79
CA GLU A 441 6.14 -3.44 -19.70
C GLU A 441 4.75 -3.31 -19.07
N LEU A 442 4.29 -4.36 -18.37
CA LEU A 442 3.03 -4.34 -17.64
C LEU A 442 3.03 -3.30 -16.50
N CYS A 443 4.13 -3.17 -15.77
CA CYS A 443 4.29 -2.15 -14.73
C CYS A 443 4.20 -0.71 -15.29
N LYS A 444 4.71 -0.45 -16.50
CA LYS A 444 4.54 0.87 -17.15
C LYS A 444 3.07 1.20 -17.43
N ILE A 445 2.26 0.19 -17.77
CA ILE A 445 0.81 0.35 -17.94
C ILE A 445 0.14 0.64 -16.59
N SER A 446 0.61 -0.01 -15.51
CA SER A 446 0.10 0.25 -14.16
C SER A 446 0.26 1.72 -13.75
N ASP A 447 1.39 2.35 -14.09
CA ASP A 447 1.61 3.78 -13.82
C ASP A 447 0.59 4.64 -14.56
N TYR A 448 0.32 4.36 -15.85
CA TYR A 448 -0.74 5.06 -16.58
C TYR A 448 -2.09 4.95 -15.85
N ILE A 449 -2.49 3.75 -15.41
CA ILE A 449 -3.76 3.51 -14.70
C ILE A 449 -3.83 4.32 -13.40
N VAL A 450 -2.78 4.28 -12.59
CA VAL A 450 -2.70 5.01 -11.32
C VAL A 450 -2.85 6.51 -11.55
N TYR A 451 -2.14 7.08 -12.54
CA TYR A 451 -2.24 8.51 -12.83
C TYR A 451 -3.55 8.90 -13.51
N SER A 452 -4.09 8.09 -14.41
CA SER A 452 -5.27 8.44 -15.20
C SER A 452 -6.57 8.32 -14.41
N SER A 453 -6.68 7.27 -13.60
CA SER A 453 -7.95 6.84 -13.01
C SER A 453 -8.09 7.22 -11.54
N TYR A 454 -7.01 7.62 -10.89
CA TYR A 454 -6.98 7.78 -9.43
C TYR A 454 -6.35 9.08 -8.93
N ARG A 455 -5.87 9.97 -9.82
CA ARG A 455 -5.37 11.29 -9.43
C ARG A 455 -6.25 12.41 -9.97
N ALA A 456 -6.72 13.26 -9.06
CA ALA A 456 -7.55 14.43 -9.36
C ALA A 456 -6.72 15.60 -9.93
N GLY A 457 -6.06 15.36 -11.06
CA GLY A 457 -5.27 16.39 -11.73
C GLY A 457 -4.89 15.91 -13.11
N GLY A 458 -5.64 16.34 -14.12
CA GLY A 458 -5.35 16.00 -15.51
C GLY A 458 -3.96 16.51 -15.90
N ARG A 459 -2.96 15.62 -15.95
CA ARG A 459 -1.71 15.92 -16.65
C ARG A 459 -2.05 16.32 -18.09
N PRO A 460 -1.34 17.29 -18.69
CA PRO A 460 -1.47 17.59 -20.11
C PRO A 460 -1.31 16.29 -20.93
N GLY A 461 -2.30 15.94 -21.76
CA GLY A 461 -2.27 14.72 -22.60
C GLY A 461 -3.15 13.55 -22.15
N PHE A 462 -3.85 13.63 -21.01
CA PHE A 462 -4.86 12.64 -20.64
C PHE A 462 -6.25 13.01 -21.19
N PRO A 463 -7.08 12.02 -21.59
CA PRO A 463 -8.47 12.28 -21.98
C PRO A 463 -9.24 13.03 -20.89
N ALA A 464 -10.05 14.03 -21.28
CA ALA A 464 -10.83 14.80 -20.31
C ALA A 464 -11.87 13.93 -19.59
N LYS A 465 -12.59 13.08 -20.34
CA LYS A 465 -13.60 12.16 -19.80
C LYS A 465 -12.95 10.95 -19.16
N ALA A 466 -13.46 10.57 -18.00
CA ALA A 466 -12.96 9.43 -17.24
C ALA A 466 -13.13 8.10 -18.00
N THR A 467 -14.29 7.91 -18.65
CA THR A 467 -14.59 6.69 -19.43
C THR A 467 -13.51 6.43 -20.49
N ALA A 468 -13.13 7.46 -21.23
CA ALA A 468 -12.06 7.39 -22.24
C ALA A 468 -10.68 7.05 -21.64
N ARG A 469 -10.44 7.35 -20.36
CA ARG A 469 -9.20 6.95 -19.67
C ARG A 469 -9.19 5.45 -19.38
N VAL A 470 -10.32 4.90 -18.93
CA VAL A 470 -10.51 3.47 -18.69
C VAL A 470 -10.39 2.70 -20.00
N ASP A 471 -11.05 3.15 -21.06
CA ASP A 471 -10.97 2.51 -22.39
C ASP A 471 -9.54 2.48 -22.91
N LYS A 472 -8.80 3.58 -22.77
CA LYS A 472 -7.38 3.64 -23.14
C LYS A 472 -6.52 2.69 -22.31
N ALA A 473 -6.76 2.57 -21.00
CA ALA A 473 -6.05 1.61 -20.15
C ALA A 473 -6.30 0.16 -20.61
N LEU A 474 -7.56 -0.19 -20.90
CA LEU A 474 -7.93 -1.52 -21.39
C LEU A 474 -7.30 -1.82 -22.76
N GLN A 475 -7.25 -0.83 -23.67
CA GLN A 475 -6.56 -0.96 -24.96
C GLN A 475 -5.05 -1.19 -24.80
N MET A 476 -4.40 -0.48 -23.87
CA MET A 476 -2.96 -0.68 -23.58
C MET A 476 -2.70 -2.10 -23.05
N LEU A 477 -3.57 -2.59 -22.17
CA LEU A 477 -3.51 -3.95 -21.63
C LEU A 477 -3.71 -4.98 -22.74
N GLU A 478 -4.75 -4.85 -23.56
CA GLU A 478 -5.04 -5.77 -24.65
C GLU A 478 -3.88 -5.81 -25.68
N HIS A 479 -3.32 -4.65 -26.01
CA HIS A 479 -2.14 -4.56 -26.88
C HIS A 479 -0.93 -5.28 -26.28
N TRP A 480 -0.67 -5.12 -24.98
CA TRP A 480 0.39 -5.85 -24.30
C TRP A 480 0.16 -7.36 -24.36
N HIS A 481 -1.06 -7.83 -24.09
CA HIS A 481 -1.41 -9.25 -24.12
C HIS A 481 -1.25 -9.85 -25.52
N ALA A 482 -1.70 -9.15 -26.57
CA ALA A 482 -1.58 -9.59 -27.95
C ALA A 482 -0.12 -9.71 -28.44
N ASN A 483 0.78 -8.88 -27.90
CA ASN A 483 2.19 -8.85 -28.27
C ASN A 483 3.08 -9.76 -27.42
N LEU A 484 2.52 -10.50 -26.45
CA LEU A 484 3.31 -11.44 -25.66
C LEU A 484 4.00 -12.48 -26.56
N PRO A 485 5.27 -12.85 -26.29
CA PRO A 485 5.93 -13.99 -26.91
C PRO A 485 5.15 -15.29 -26.68
N ALA A 486 5.26 -16.26 -27.59
CA ALA A 486 4.58 -17.54 -27.49
C ALA A 486 4.86 -18.29 -26.16
N THR A 487 6.06 -18.14 -25.61
CA THR A 487 6.45 -18.72 -24.32
C THR A 487 5.71 -18.14 -23.11
N LEU A 488 5.04 -17.00 -23.27
CA LEU A 488 4.27 -16.32 -22.22
C LEU A 488 2.76 -16.32 -22.48
N ARG A 489 2.27 -16.91 -23.57
CA ARG A 489 0.83 -16.94 -23.90
C ARG A 489 0.14 -18.10 -23.19
N LEU A 490 -0.89 -17.79 -22.39
CA LEU A 490 -1.85 -18.77 -21.89
C LEU A 490 -2.77 -19.22 -23.04
N PRO A 491 -3.28 -20.47 -23.01
CA PRO A 491 -4.38 -20.88 -23.89
C PRO A 491 -5.63 -20.04 -23.61
N ASP A 492 -6.45 -19.83 -24.63
CA ASP A 492 -7.69 -19.04 -24.52
C ASP A 492 -8.66 -19.65 -23.49
N ASN A 493 -8.74 -20.99 -23.46
CA ASN A 493 -9.46 -21.72 -22.44
C ASN A 493 -8.50 -22.26 -21.36
N LEU A 494 -8.52 -21.63 -20.19
CA LEU A 494 -7.69 -22.07 -19.05
C LEU A 494 -8.06 -23.46 -18.54
N ASP A 495 -9.26 -23.97 -18.83
CA ASP A 495 -9.65 -25.32 -18.44
C ASP A 495 -8.76 -26.39 -19.08
N ASP A 496 -8.15 -26.11 -20.24
CA ASP A 496 -7.24 -27.03 -20.95
C ASP A 496 -5.94 -27.29 -20.15
N LEU A 497 -5.60 -26.41 -19.20
CA LEU A 497 -4.44 -26.54 -18.33
C LEU A 497 -4.71 -27.46 -17.13
N PHE A 498 -5.97 -27.70 -16.79
CA PHE A 498 -6.33 -28.62 -15.72
C PHE A 498 -6.16 -30.07 -16.21
N PRO A 499 -5.67 -30.98 -15.35
CA PRO A 499 -5.59 -32.40 -15.69
C PRO A 499 -7.00 -32.96 -15.92
N SER A 500 -7.18 -33.70 -17.02
CA SER A 500 -8.45 -34.37 -17.32
C SER A 500 -8.73 -35.52 -16.34
N ASP A 501 -7.69 -36.21 -15.85
CA ASP A 501 -7.77 -37.30 -14.86
C ASP A 501 -6.71 -37.12 -13.75
N LEU A 502 -7.14 -37.08 -12.48
CA LEU A 502 -6.23 -36.93 -11.32
C LEU A 502 -5.22 -38.09 -11.21
N PHE A 503 -5.59 -39.29 -11.67
CA PHE A 503 -4.73 -40.48 -11.66
C PHE A 503 -3.59 -40.42 -12.70
N SER A 504 -3.80 -39.71 -13.82
CA SER A 504 -2.79 -39.55 -14.88
C SER A 504 -1.62 -38.65 -14.50
N GLN A 505 -1.78 -37.82 -13.46
CA GLN A 505 -0.70 -36.97 -12.94
C GLN A 505 0.41 -37.77 -12.26
N ILE A 506 0.09 -38.91 -11.64
CA ILE A 506 1.05 -39.74 -10.90
C ILE A 506 2.03 -40.42 -11.89
N SER A 507 1.56 -40.78 -13.08
CA SER A 507 2.37 -41.42 -14.12
C SER A 507 3.14 -40.45 -15.03
N GLN A 508 2.78 -39.15 -15.03
CA GLN A 508 3.42 -38.09 -15.85
C GLN A 508 4.29 -37.12 -15.03
N PHE A 509 4.71 -37.53 -13.82
CA PHE A 509 5.70 -36.81 -13.02
C PHE A 509 7.06 -36.78 -13.74
N GLY A 510 7.23 -35.84 -14.67
CA GLY A 510 8.50 -35.62 -15.38
C GLY A 510 8.39 -35.29 -16.87
N GLN A 511 7.24 -35.47 -17.51
CA GLN A 511 7.08 -35.19 -18.95
C GLN A 511 5.65 -34.71 -19.28
N VAL A 512 5.40 -33.39 -19.37
CA VAL A 512 4.40 -32.72 -20.24
C VAL A 512 4.71 -31.21 -20.33
N ASP A 513 4.70 -30.65 -21.55
CA ASP A 513 4.71 -29.24 -22.01
C ASP A 513 5.05 -28.11 -21.01
N GLY A 514 6.15 -27.40 -21.31
CA GLY A 514 6.79 -26.39 -20.44
C GLY A 514 5.91 -25.23 -19.96
N PHE A 515 4.75 -24.98 -20.57
CA PHE A 515 3.83 -23.94 -20.11
C PHE A 515 2.95 -24.38 -18.94
N ARG A 516 2.62 -25.67 -18.83
CA ARG A 516 1.70 -26.20 -17.79
C ARG A 516 2.25 -26.08 -16.37
N ARG A 517 3.50 -25.68 -16.18
CA ARG A 517 4.15 -25.59 -14.86
C ARG A 517 4.80 -24.24 -14.59
N ASP A 518 4.66 -23.27 -15.49
CA ASP A 518 5.30 -21.96 -15.35
C ASP A 518 4.50 -21.06 -14.40
N ARG A 519 4.80 -21.21 -13.10
CA ARG A 519 4.18 -20.40 -12.03
C ARG A 519 4.38 -18.91 -12.25
N ALA A 520 5.58 -18.51 -12.70
CA ALA A 520 5.90 -17.11 -12.92
C ALA A 520 5.03 -16.51 -14.03
N CYS A 521 4.78 -17.27 -15.10
CA CYS A 521 3.85 -16.88 -16.15
C CYS A 521 2.42 -16.74 -15.63
N TRP A 522 1.95 -17.65 -14.76
CA TRP A 522 0.62 -17.49 -14.13
C TRP A 522 0.54 -16.23 -13.29
N SER A 523 1.55 -15.93 -12.47
CA SER A 523 1.63 -14.68 -11.71
C SER A 523 1.60 -13.45 -12.62
N LEU A 524 2.29 -13.48 -13.78
CA LEU A 524 2.27 -12.40 -14.77
C LEU A 524 0.86 -12.11 -15.28
N HIS A 525 0.11 -13.16 -15.63
CA HIS A 525 -1.27 -13.03 -16.10
C HIS A 525 -2.23 -12.64 -14.97
N MET A 526 -1.97 -13.08 -13.73
CA MET A 526 -2.73 -12.61 -12.58
C MET A 526 -2.55 -11.11 -12.35
N SER A 527 -1.32 -10.62 -12.49
CA SER A 527 -0.98 -9.20 -12.48
C SER A 527 -1.69 -8.43 -13.60
N TYR A 528 -1.75 -8.98 -14.82
CA TYR A 528 -2.49 -8.38 -15.94
C TYR A 528 -3.98 -8.21 -15.62
N ASN A 529 -4.63 -9.30 -15.19
CA ASN A 529 -6.04 -9.27 -14.79
C ASN A 529 -6.28 -8.30 -13.62
N GLN A 530 -5.32 -8.20 -12.69
CA GLN A 530 -5.41 -7.26 -11.58
C GLN A 530 -5.38 -5.80 -12.06
N LEU A 531 -4.66 -5.47 -13.13
CA LEU A 531 -4.69 -4.13 -13.74
C LEU A 531 -5.98 -3.86 -14.51
N VAL A 532 -6.59 -4.87 -15.14
CA VAL A 532 -7.96 -4.77 -15.69
C VAL A 532 -8.93 -4.43 -14.56
N ILE A 533 -8.90 -5.21 -13.47
CA ILE A 533 -9.73 -4.97 -12.27
C ILE A 533 -9.50 -3.57 -11.74
N LEU A 534 -8.25 -3.16 -11.53
CA LEU A 534 -7.91 -1.83 -11.02
C LEU A 534 -8.44 -0.72 -11.94
N SER A 535 -8.34 -0.86 -13.25
CA SER A 535 -8.83 0.16 -14.20
C SER A 535 -10.34 0.37 -14.13
N VAL A 536 -11.10 -0.69 -13.84
CA VAL A 536 -12.58 -0.69 -13.88
C VAL A 536 -13.21 -0.61 -12.49
N ARG A 537 -12.44 -0.84 -11.43
CA ARG A 537 -12.92 -0.89 -10.03
C ARG A 537 -13.86 0.27 -9.64
N PRO A 538 -13.58 1.54 -10.00
CA PRO A 538 -14.50 2.65 -9.69
C PRO A 538 -15.87 2.52 -10.38
N ALA A 539 -15.88 2.08 -11.64
CA ALA A 539 -17.11 1.87 -12.41
C ALA A 539 -17.92 0.69 -11.84
N MET A 540 -17.26 -0.40 -11.45
CA MET A 540 -17.90 -1.55 -10.81
C MET A 540 -18.55 -1.15 -9.47
N LEU A 541 -17.84 -0.40 -8.63
CA LEU A 541 -18.37 0.08 -7.35
C LEU A 541 -19.58 0.98 -7.54
N MET A 542 -19.54 1.89 -8.52
CA MET A 542 -20.68 2.72 -8.89
C MET A 542 -21.89 1.89 -9.36
N ALA A 543 -21.66 0.84 -10.16
CA ALA A 543 -22.74 -0.05 -10.59
C ALA A 543 -23.40 -0.78 -9.42
N VAL A 544 -22.61 -1.32 -8.48
CA VAL A 544 -23.12 -1.93 -7.24
C VAL A 544 -23.93 -0.91 -6.44
N TRP A 545 -23.40 0.31 -6.31
CA TRP A 545 -24.05 1.37 -5.57
C TRP A 545 -25.41 1.75 -6.18
N LYS A 546 -25.49 1.94 -7.51
CA LYS A 546 -26.75 2.22 -8.22
C LYS A 546 -27.74 1.06 -8.10
N ALA A 547 -27.26 -0.19 -8.16
CA ALA A 547 -28.09 -1.37 -7.95
C ALA A 547 -28.77 -1.33 -6.57
N VAL A 548 -27.99 -1.12 -5.50
CA VAL A 548 -28.51 -1.01 -4.13
C VAL A 548 -29.43 0.20 -3.96
N ALA A 549 -29.05 1.37 -4.48
CA ALA A 549 -29.85 2.59 -4.40
C ALA A 549 -31.22 2.44 -5.07
N SER A 550 -31.32 1.62 -6.12
CA SER A 550 -32.57 1.37 -6.85
C SER A 550 -33.65 0.67 -6.02
N ILE A 551 -33.29 0.05 -4.88
CA ILE A 551 -34.26 -0.53 -3.94
C ILE A 551 -35.15 0.59 -3.37
N ILE A 552 -34.58 1.76 -3.08
CA ILE A 552 -35.28 2.90 -2.47
C ILE A 552 -35.62 4.00 -3.51
N CYS A 553 -34.81 4.18 -4.55
CA CYS A 553 -35.02 5.20 -5.59
C CYS A 553 -35.98 4.68 -6.67
N ILE A 554 -37.26 4.52 -6.32
CA ILE A 554 -38.21 3.72 -7.11
C ILE A 554 -38.46 4.26 -8.54
N ASN A 555 -38.35 5.58 -8.72
CA ASN A 555 -38.51 6.22 -10.03
C ASN A 555 -37.29 6.03 -10.95
N GLN A 556 -36.27 5.32 -10.49
CA GLN A 556 -35.02 5.12 -11.20
C GLN A 556 -34.63 3.62 -11.13
N PRO A 557 -35.17 2.79 -12.03
CA PRO A 557 -34.78 1.38 -12.09
C PRO A 557 -33.30 1.26 -12.47
N PHE A 558 -32.60 0.31 -11.84
CA PHE A 558 -31.26 -0.05 -12.24
C PHE A 558 -31.33 -1.12 -13.33
N ASP A 559 -30.72 -0.82 -14.47
CA ASP A 559 -30.49 -1.79 -15.55
C ASP A 559 -29.02 -1.73 -15.96
N ILE A 560 -28.31 -2.83 -15.74
CA ILE A 560 -26.90 -2.95 -16.12
C ILE A 560 -26.73 -2.99 -17.65
N GLU A 561 -27.72 -3.50 -18.39
CA GLU A 561 -27.65 -3.60 -19.86
C GLU A 561 -27.69 -2.22 -20.53
N ALA A 562 -28.28 -1.23 -19.86
CA ALA A 562 -28.26 0.17 -20.28
C ALA A 562 -27.03 0.96 -19.77
N HIS A 563 -26.11 0.33 -19.01
CA HIS A 563 -24.99 1.05 -18.40
C HIS A 563 -23.91 1.41 -19.43
N PRO A 564 -23.45 2.67 -19.50
CA PRO A 564 -22.49 3.13 -20.52
C PRO A 564 -21.10 2.47 -20.41
N GLN A 565 -20.79 1.81 -19.30
CA GLN A 565 -19.54 1.08 -19.08
C GLN A 565 -19.75 -0.44 -18.92
N ILE A 566 -20.81 -1.00 -19.50
CA ILE A 566 -21.10 -2.43 -19.39
C ILE A 566 -19.94 -3.32 -19.86
N GLU A 567 -19.34 -3.01 -21.00
CA GLU A 567 -18.24 -3.82 -21.55
C GLU A 567 -17.00 -3.83 -20.64
N PRO A 568 -16.49 -2.67 -20.16
CA PRO A 568 -15.47 -2.67 -19.11
C PRO A 568 -15.85 -3.48 -17.86
N ILE A 569 -17.09 -3.38 -17.38
CA ILE A 569 -17.57 -4.10 -16.18
C ILE A 569 -17.60 -5.62 -16.42
N ARG A 570 -17.99 -6.07 -17.62
CA ARG A 570 -17.93 -7.48 -18.03
C ARG A 570 -16.48 -7.96 -18.10
N ALA A 571 -15.59 -7.17 -18.72
CA ALA A 571 -14.16 -7.47 -18.77
C ALA A 571 -13.52 -7.57 -17.37
N CYS A 572 -13.93 -6.71 -16.43
CA CYS A 572 -13.51 -6.79 -15.02
C CYS A 572 -13.96 -8.10 -14.36
N SER A 573 -15.18 -8.54 -14.63
CA SER A 573 -15.72 -9.81 -14.12
C SER A 573 -14.97 -11.01 -14.72
N ASP A 574 -14.66 -10.97 -16.02
CA ASP A 574 -13.89 -12.02 -16.70
C ASP A 574 -12.44 -12.08 -16.22
N ALA A 575 -11.80 -10.94 -15.96
CA ALA A 575 -10.48 -10.87 -15.35
C ALA A 575 -10.46 -11.49 -13.95
N ALA A 576 -11.51 -11.25 -13.14
CA ALA A 576 -11.66 -11.89 -11.83
C ALA A 576 -11.82 -13.42 -11.94
N ARG A 577 -12.65 -13.91 -12.87
CA ARG A 577 -12.78 -15.36 -13.15
C ARG A 577 -11.43 -15.99 -13.52
N ARG A 578 -10.68 -15.34 -14.43
CA ARG A 578 -9.35 -15.80 -14.83
C ARG A 578 -8.38 -15.86 -13.63
N ASN A 579 -8.40 -14.87 -12.74
CA ASN A 579 -7.58 -14.89 -11.53
C ASN A 579 -7.92 -16.04 -10.59
N LEU A 580 -9.20 -16.35 -10.36
CA LEU A 580 -9.58 -17.50 -9.53
C LEU A 580 -9.16 -18.82 -10.17
N ARG A 581 -9.27 -18.94 -11.50
CA ARG A 581 -8.78 -20.12 -12.25
C ARG A 581 -7.26 -20.29 -12.13
N LEU A 582 -6.49 -19.21 -12.33
CA LEU A 582 -5.04 -19.24 -12.16
C LEU A 582 -4.63 -19.54 -10.71
N GLY A 583 -5.34 -18.99 -9.72
CA GLY A 583 -5.14 -19.31 -8.31
C GLY A 583 -5.37 -20.80 -8.01
N ARG A 584 -6.42 -21.41 -8.58
CA ARG A 584 -6.66 -22.87 -8.48
C ARG A 584 -5.52 -23.66 -9.11
N LEU A 585 -5.04 -23.27 -10.30
CA LEU A 585 -3.89 -23.91 -10.96
C LEU A 585 -2.62 -23.82 -10.10
N MET A 586 -2.33 -22.65 -9.53
CA MET A 586 -1.19 -22.46 -8.62
C MET A 586 -1.29 -23.36 -7.39
N ARG A 587 -2.48 -23.45 -6.78
CA ARG A 587 -2.70 -24.31 -5.62
C ARG A 587 -2.55 -25.78 -5.96
N LEU A 588 -3.08 -26.21 -7.11
CA LEU A 588 -2.99 -27.60 -7.59
C LEU A 588 -1.53 -28.03 -7.81
N HIS A 589 -0.70 -27.15 -8.39
CA HIS A 589 0.70 -27.45 -8.71
C HIS A 589 1.67 -27.15 -7.56
N SER A 590 1.19 -26.60 -6.43
CA SER A 590 1.98 -26.38 -5.22
C SER A 590 1.20 -26.85 -3.99
N PRO A 591 0.84 -28.15 -3.92
CA PRO A 591 -0.06 -28.67 -2.89
C PRO A 591 0.59 -28.77 -1.52
N ARG A 592 1.91 -28.53 -1.39
CA ARG A 592 2.67 -28.60 -0.14
C ARG A 592 3.15 -27.23 0.35
N GLN A 593 3.11 -26.19 -0.48
CA GLN A 593 3.60 -24.86 -0.14
C GLN A 593 2.47 -23.84 -0.08
N LYS A 594 2.67 -22.77 0.69
CA LYS A 594 1.68 -21.69 0.75
C LYS A 594 1.60 -20.93 -0.59
N LEU A 595 0.47 -20.25 -0.79
CA LEU A 595 0.40 -19.21 -1.81
C LEU A 595 1.14 -17.98 -1.29
N LEU A 596 1.83 -17.26 -2.17
CA LEU A 596 2.50 -16.02 -1.77
C LEU A 596 1.45 -14.94 -1.51
N LEU A 597 1.78 -13.93 -0.71
CA LEU A 597 0.85 -12.86 -0.39
C LEU A 597 0.31 -12.14 -1.64
N PRO A 598 1.10 -11.86 -2.70
CA PRO A 598 0.58 -11.32 -3.96
C PRO A 598 -0.47 -12.23 -4.62
N ASP A 599 -0.27 -13.54 -4.60
CA ASP A 599 -1.22 -14.53 -5.17
C ASP A 599 -2.54 -14.49 -4.39
N LEU A 600 -2.46 -14.48 -3.06
CA LEU A 600 -3.61 -14.33 -2.17
C LEU A 600 -4.34 -13.00 -2.44
N HIS A 601 -3.61 -11.89 -2.56
CA HIS A 601 -4.22 -10.58 -2.85
C HIS A 601 -5.01 -10.58 -4.16
N ASN A 602 -4.48 -11.23 -5.20
CA ASN A 602 -5.16 -11.34 -6.50
C ASN A 602 -6.42 -12.23 -6.40
N ILE A 603 -6.37 -13.34 -5.66
CA ILE A 603 -7.53 -14.20 -5.38
C ILE A 603 -8.60 -13.44 -4.61
N PHE A 604 -8.21 -12.72 -3.55
CA PHE A 604 -9.12 -11.93 -2.74
C PHE A 604 -9.83 -10.85 -3.57
N ASN A 605 -9.07 -10.06 -4.33
CA ASN A 605 -9.64 -9.01 -5.18
C ASN A 605 -10.60 -9.58 -6.22
N ALA A 606 -10.26 -10.72 -6.82
CA ALA A 606 -11.13 -11.41 -7.75
C ALA A 606 -12.44 -11.89 -7.10
N ALA A 607 -12.37 -12.49 -5.91
CA ALA A 607 -13.54 -12.91 -5.16
C ALA A 607 -14.45 -11.73 -4.80
N VAL A 608 -13.88 -10.61 -4.32
CA VAL A 608 -14.63 -9.38 -4.05
C VAL A 608 -15.33 -8.86 -5.32
N VAL A 609 -14.65 -8.87 -6.47
CA VAL A 609 -15.25 -8.48 -7.76
C VAL A 609 -16.41 -9.40 -8.16
N LEU A 610 -16.27 -10.72 -8.02
CA LEU A 610 -17.36 -11.65 -8.34
C LEU A 610 -18.52 -11.57 -7.34
N THR A 611 -18.26 -11.26 -6.07
CA THR A 611 -19.34 -10.96 -5.13
C THR A 611 -20.04 -9.66 -5.51
N MET A 612 -19.29 -8.62 -5.92
CA MET A 612 -19.88 -7.38 -6.48
C MET A 612 -20.69 -7.63 -7.76
N HIS A 613 -20.24 -8.54 -8.62
CA HIS A 613 -20.95 -8.95 -9.84
C HIS A 613 -22.36 -9.46 -9.52
N GLN A 614 -22.54 -10.14 -8.39
CA GLN A 614 -23.83 -10.62 -7.92
C GLN A 614 -24.76 -9.51 -7.38
N PHE A 615 -24.31 -8.27 -7.18
CA PHE A 615 -25.26 -7.17 -7.01
C PHE A 615 -25.74 -6.64 -8.36
N VAL A 616 -24.88 -6.69 -9.36
CA VAL A 616 -25.03 -5.94 -10.61
C VAL A 616 -25.77 -6.73 -11.69
N PHE A 617 -25.49 -8.02 -11.85
CA PHE A 617 -26.03 -8.82 -12.97
C PHE A 617 -27.16 -9.74 -12.52
N VAL A 618 -28.24 -9.81 -13.32
CA VAL A 618 -29.40 -10.70 -13.09
C VAL A 618 -29.03 -12.18 -13.31
N ASN A 619 -28.24 -12.47 -14.33
CA ASN A 619 -27.84 -13.83 -14.65
C ASN A 619 -26.49 -14.16 -14.01
N LEU A 620 -26.48 -15.17 -13.13
CA LEU A 620 -25.26 -15.67 -12.50
C LEU A 620 -24.81 -16.97 -13.15
N ARG A 621 -23.49 -17.15 -13.24
CA ARG A 621 -22.91 -18.46 -13.55
C ARG A 621 -22.81 -19.24 -12.25
N THR A 622 -23.30 -20.47 -12.23
CA THR A 622 -23.14 -21.39 -11.07
C THR A 622 -21.68 -21.49 -10.65
N ARG A 623 -20.79 -21.59 -11.64
CA ARG A 623 -19.33 -21.65 -11.44
C ARG A 623 -18.75 -20.42 -10.73
N ASP A 624 -19.37 -19.24 -10.82
CA ASP A 624 -18.89 -18.05 -10.10
C ASP A 624 -19.14 -18.20 -8.58
N ILE A 625 -20.24 -18.84 -8.18
CA ILE A 625 -20.55 -19.11 -6.77
C ILE A 625 -19.52 -20.10 -6.20
N ASP A 626 -19.24 -21.17 -6.94
CA ASP A 626 -18.22 -22.17 -6.58
C ASP A 626 -16.82 -21.55 -6.48
N ASP A 627 -16.50 -20.59 -7.35
CA ASP A 627 -15.21 -19.89 -7.35
C ASP A 627 -15.05 -18.95 -6.16
N ILE A 628 -16.11 -18.27 -5.73
CA ILE A 628 -16.10 -17.47 -4.51
C ILE A 628 -16.00 -18.37 -3.27
N GLY A 629 -16.75 -19.48 -3.24
CA GLY A 629 -16.66 -20.47 -2.16
C GLY A 629 -15.24 -21.01 -1.99
N TRP A 630 -14.61 -21.43 -3.08
CA TRP A 630 -13.21 -21.86 -3.08
C TRP A 630 -12.26 -20.76 -2.59
N ALA A 631 -12.45 -19.50 -3.00
CA ALA A 631 -11.62 -18.40 -2.53
C ALA A 631 -11.76 -18.21 -1.00
N THR A 632 -12.98 -18.30 -0.47
CA THR A 632 -13.24 -18.26 0.98
C THR A 632 -12.53 -19.39 1.70
N GLU A 633 -12.60 -20.62 1.21
CA GLU A 633 -11.89 -21.79 1.77
C GLU A 633 -10.35 -21.57 1.78
N VAL A 634 -9.79 -20.97 0.73
CA VAL A 634 -8.36 -20.64 0.68
C VAL A 634 -7.96 -19.70 1.82
N PHE A 635 -8.77 -18.69 2.11
CA PHE A 635 -8.49 -17.75 3.21
C PHE A 635 -8.77 -18.36 4.58
N GLU A 636 -9.74 -19.25 4.71
CA GLU A 636 -9.99 -20.00 5.94
C GLU A 636 -8.79 -20.89 6.29
N GLY A 637 -8.28 -21.67 5.33
CA GLY A 637 -7.08 -22.48 5.55
C GLY A 637 -5.84 -21.62 5.85
N GLU A 638 -5.67 -20.46 5.20
CA GLU A 638 -4.57 -19.56 5.54
C GLU A 638 -4.77 -18.92 6.94
N ALA A 639 -6.01 -18.66 7.36
CA ALA A 639 -6.34 -18.11 8.67
C ALA A 639 -6.02 -19.09 9.80
N GLU A 640 -6.16 -20.39 9.57
CA GLU A 640 -5.79 -21.45 10.51
C GLU A 640 -4.29 -21.41 10.85
N THR A 641 -3.42 -20.97 9.93
CA THR A 641 -1.98 -20.82 10.21
C THR A 641 -1.67 -19.78 11.30
N GLY A 642 -2.62 -18.89 11.60
CA GLY A 642 -2.43 -17.74 12.48
C GLY A 642 -2.46 -16.39 11.75
N SER A 643 -2.51 -16.38 10.41
CA SER A 643 -2.50 -15.16 9.59
C SER A 643 -3.68 -14.23 9.89
N ALA A 644 -3.38 -13.07 10.49
CA ALA A 644 -4.38 -12.04 10.76
C ALA A 644 -4.93 -11.38 9.48
N TYR A 645 -4.11 -11.30 8.42
CA TYR A 645 -4.54 -10.84 7.10
C TYR A 645 -5.61 -11.77 6.52
N ALA A 646 -5.39 -13.09 6.58
CA ALA A 646 -6.35 -14.06 6.07
C ALA A 646 -7.66 -14.06 6.87
N LYS A 647 -7.58 -13.96 8.21
CA LYS A 647 -8.76 -13.80 9.08
C LYS A 647 -9.63 -12.61 8.68
N ASP A 648 -9.01 -11.46 8.38
CA ASP A 648 -9.74 -10.28 7.91
C ASP A 648 -10.37 -10.51 6.54
N CYS A 649 -9.63 -11.11 5.60
CA CYS A 649 -10.14 -11.45 4.27
C CYS A 649 -11.37 -12.40 4.33
N THR A 650 -11.29 -13.48 5.12
CA THR A 650 -12.41 -14.41 5.34
C THR A 650 -13.65 -13.69 5.84
N ARG A 651 -13.49 -12.80 6.84
CA ARG A 651 -14.60 -12.02 7.38
C ARG A 651 -15.23 -11.14 6.30
N VAL A 652 -14.42 -10.38 5.55
CA VAL A 652 -14.90 -9.50 4.49
C VAL A 652 -15.69 -10.27 3.43
N LEU A 653 -15.20 -11.43 2.99
CA LEU A 653 -15.89 -12.26 2.00
C LEU A 653 -17.24 -12.76 2.52
N ARG A 654 -17.30 -13.25 3.76
CA ARG A 654 -18.55 -13.72 4.38
C ARG A 654 -19.58 -12.60 4.54
N ASP A 655 -19.16 -11.43 5.01
CA ASP A 655 -20.05 -10.28 5.19
C ASP A 655 -20.62 -9.78 3.85
N LEU A 656 -19.78 -9.75 2.79
CA LEU A 656 -20.22 -9.42 1.44
C LEU A 656 -21.22 -10.45 0.88
N GLN A 657 -20.96 -11.74 1.07
CA GLN A 657 -21.86 -12.82 0.64
C GLN A 657 -23.22 -12.74 1.35
N TYR A 658 -23.24 -12.45 2.65
CA TYR A 658 -24.47 -12.23 3.41
C TYR A 658 -25.29 -11.08 2.80
N LEU A 659 -24.67 -9.94 2.49
CA LEU A 659 -25.38 -8.83 1.89
C LEU A 659 -25.91 -9.12 0.49
N VAL A 660 -25.15 -9.84 -0.33
CA VAL A 660 -25.64 -10.28 -1.65
C VAL A 660 -26.90 -11.13 -1.47
N HIS A 661 -26.88 -12.09 -0.53
CA HIS A 661 -28.02 -12.96 -0.26
C HIS A 661 -29.29 -12.16 0.06
N GLN A 662 -29.15 -11.11 0.87
CA GLN A 662 -30.28 -10.29 1.33
C GLN A 662 -30.78 -9.29 0.28
N LEU A 663 -29.87 -8.62 -0.43
CA LEU A 663 -30.23 -7.47 -1.27
C LEU A 663 -30.48 -7.84 -2.73
N ARG A 664 -30.02 -9.00 -3.20
CA ARG A 664 -30.11 -9.37 -4.61
C ARG A 664 -31.54 -9.48 -5.14
N ASN A 665 -32.43 -10.17 -4.42
CA ASN A 665 -33.84 -10.31 -4.83
C ASN A 665 -34.55 -8.94 -4.88
N PRO A 666 -34.44 -8.06 -3.85
CA PRO A 666 -34.97 -6.70 -3.92
C PRO A 666 -34.47 -5.86 -5.11
N ILE A 667 -33.24 -6.10 -5.57
CA ILE A 667 -32.64 -5.39 -6.72
C ILE A 667 -33.25 -5.89 -8.04
N HIS A 668 -33.29 -7.21 -8.22
CA HIS A 668 -33.53 -7.82 -9.54
C HIS A 668 -34.93 -8.40 -9.74
N ASP A 669 -35.70 -8.66 -8.68
CA ASP A 669 -37.07 -9.19 -8.78
C ASP A 669 -38.11 -8.07 -8.64
N PRO A 670 -38.84 -7.72 -9.73
CA PRO A 670 -39.89 -6.72 -9.70
C PRO A 670 -41.03 -7.07 -8.71
N GLY A 671 -41.32 -8.36 -8.52
CA GLY A 671 -42.37 -8.82 -7.61
C GLY A 671 -42.03 -8.53 -6.15
N THR A 672 -40.82 -8.91 -5.73
CA THR A 672 -40.26 -8.57 -4.42
C THR A 672 -40.23 -7.06 -4.22
N LYS A 673 -39.78 -6.29 -5.22
CA LYS A 673 -39.75 -4.82 -5.14
C LYS A 673 -41.15 -4.23 -4.97
N GLN A 674 -42.15 -4.73 -5.68
CA GLN A 674 -43.53 -4.28 -5.55
C GLN A 674 -44.14 -4.65 -4.18
N MET A 675 -43.81 -5.83 -3.65
CA MET A 675 -44.22 -6.29 -2.32
C MET A 675 -43.63 -5.40 -1.21
N LEU A 676 -42.33 -5.08 -1.28
CA LEU A 676 -41.66 -4.18 -0.31
C LEU A 676 -42.26 -2.78 -0.27
N LEU A 677 -42.86 -2.37 -1.38
CA LEU A 677 -43.44 -1.05 -1.57
C LEU A 677 -44.97 -0.99 -1.36
N SER A 678 -45.59 -2.12 -1.03
CA SER A 678 -47.01 -2.20 -0.70
C SER A 678 -47.30 -1.60 0.70
N ASN A 679 -48.54 -1.17 0.94
CA ASN A 679 -48.95 -0.29 2.06
C ASN A 679 -48.73 -0.83 3.50
N GLU A 680 -48.21 -2.05 3.69
CA GLU A 680 -48.12 -2.74 4.98
C GLU A 680 -46.67 -3.07 5.43
N GLY A 681 -45.65 -2.44 4.86
CA GLY A 681 -44.23 -2.79 5.12
C GLY A 681 -43.39 -1.73 5.86
N ALA A 682 -42.41 -2.20 6.65
CA ALA A 682 -41.37 -1.41 7.32
C ALA A 682 -40.52 -0.51 6.38
N PHE A 683 -40.58 -0.72 5.06
CA PHE A 683 -39.98 0.14 4.04
C PHE A 683 -40.71 1.48 3.84
N ARG A 684 -42.01 1.56 4.19
CA ARG A 684 -42.77 2.81 4.16
C ARG A 684 -42.18 3.83 5.14
N ASP A 685 -41.75 3.36 6.31
CA ASP A 685 -41.13 4.19 7.34
C ASP A 685 -39.75 4.71 6.91
N LEU A 686 -39.18 4.16 5.81
CA LEU A 686 -37.90 4.59 5.26
C LEU A 686 -38.01 5.73 4.22
N MET A 687 -39.22 6.06 3.75
CA MET A 687 -39.46 7.02 2.67
C MET A 687 -39.93 8.39 3.23
N PRO A 688 -39.46 9.53 2.68
CA PRO A 688 -39.98 10.85 3.06
C PRO A 688 -41.48 10.99 2.78
N GLU A 689 -42.23 11.64 3.70
CA GLU A 689 -43.70 11.78 3.63
C GLU A 689 -44.21 12.38 2.31
N GLU A 690 -43.48 13.33 1.71
CA GLU A 690 -43.84 13.96 0.43
C GLU A 690 -43.89 12.95 -0.73
N MET A 691 -43.04 11.91 -0.71
CA MET A 691 -43.08 10.84 -1.73
C MET A 691 -44.12 9.76 -1.42
N ALA A 692 -44.41 9.50 -0.14
CA ALA A 692 -45.52 8.64 0.26
C ALA A 692 -46.88 9.21 -0.15
N ALA A 693 -47.00 10.55 -0.16
CA ALA A 693 -48.19 11.27 -0.61
C ALA A 693 -48.41 11.19 -2.13
N VAL A 694 -47.35 11.18 -2.95
CA VAL A 694 -47.44 11.09 -4.43
C VAL A 694 -48.07 9.77 -4.91
N ARG A 695 -48.08 8.71 -4.08
CA ARG A 695 -48.73 7.43 -4.38
C ARG A 695 -50.19 7.32 -3.94
N ARG A 696 -50.68 8.24 -3.12
CA ARG A 696 -52.10 8.34 -2.82
C ARG A 696 -52.73 9.27 -3.85
N GLY A 697 -53.43 8.70 -4.83
CA GLY A 697 -54.37 9.47 -5.64
C GLY A 697 -55.33 10.24 -4.71
N PRO A 698 -55.81 11.43 -5.11
CA PRO A 698 -56.52 12.31 -4.19
C PRO A 698 -57.94 11.79 -3.94
N GLU A 699 -58.11 10.89 -2.99
CA GLU A 699 -59.42 10.61 -2.42
C GLU A 699 -59.70 11.64 -1.32
N ARG A 700 -60.47 12.66 -1.71
CA ARG A 700 -61.15 13.56 -0.77
C ARG A 700 -62.25 12.77 -0.06
N SER A 701 -62.15 12.65 1.26
CA SER A 701 -63.35 12.61 2.09
C SER A 701 -63.13 13.34 3.41
N ASN A 702 -63.92 14.39 3.58
CA ASN A 702 -64.25 15.05 4.85
C ASN A 702 -64.51 14.03 5.97
N ASN A 703 -64.06 14.34 7.19
CA ASN A 703 -64.95 14.47 8.36
C ASN A 703 -64.19 14.90 9.63
N GLY A 704 -64.67 16.01 10.24
CA GLY A 704 -64.92 16.19 11.68
C GLY A 704 -63.74 16.28 12.69
N PRO A 705 -63.78 17.22 13.66
CA PRO A 705 -62.73 17.36 14.66
C PRO A 705 -62.97 16.41 15.86
N ALA A 706 -61.96 15.65 16.25
CA ALA A 706 -61.96 14.87 17.49
C ALA A 706 -60.65 15.09 18.29
N ALA A 707 -60.80 15.01 19.61
CA ALA A 707 -59.91 15.46 20.68
C ALA A 707 -58.48 14.84 20.70
N PRO A 708 -57.52 15.47 21.40
CA PRO A 708 -56.12 15.02 21.41
C PRO A 708 -55.97 13.81 22.35
N ASP A 709 -55.67 12.64 21.78
CA ASP A 709 -55.42 11.42 22.54
C ASP A 709 -53.95 11.33 22.96
N LEU A 710 -53.71 11.37 24.26
CA LEU A 710 -52.41 11.47 24.92
C LEU A 710 -51.63 10.13 24.95
N ALA A 711 -51.91 9.21 24.04
CA ALA A 711 -51.26 7.90 23.93
C ALA A 711 -50.23 7.80 22.77
N GLU A 712 -50.14 8.84 21.93
CA GLU A 712 -49.21 8.88 20.78
C GLU A 712 -47.80 9.36 21.14
N SER A 713 -47.59 9.90 22.34
CA SER A 713 -46.30 10.47 22.77
C SER A 713 -45.22 9.43 23.07
N THR A 714 -45.58 8.18 23.34
CA THR A 714 -44.61 7.15 23.76
C THR A 714 -44.16 6.23 22.60
N ARG A 715 -44.82 6.29 21.44
CA ARG A 715 -44.35 5.65 20.19
C ARG A 715 -43.50 6.57 19.31
N ARG A 716 -43.61 7.89 19.47
CA ARG A 716 -42.81 8.87 18.69
C ARG A 716 -41.31 8.85 19.04
N GLY A 717 -40.94 8.55 20.28
CA GLY A 717 -39.52 8.51 20.71
C GLY A 717 -38.66 7.39 20.09
N GLN A 718 -39.26 6.30 19.58
CA GLN A 718 -38.54 5.25 18.83
C GLN A 718 -38.72 5.41 17.30
N GLY A 719 -39.87 5.91 16.84
CA GLY A 719 -40.16 6.19 15.43
C GLY A 719 -39.31 7.33 14.84
N ASP A 720 -39.02 8.37 15.62
CA ASP A 720 -38.24 9.53 15.16
C ASP A 720 -36.79 9.14 14.78
N THR A 721 -36.17 8.22 15.50
CA THR A 721 -34.78 7.79 15.21
C THR A 721 -34.63 6.89 13.97
N LEU A 722 -35.66 6.08 13.67
CA LEU A 722 -35.68 5.23 12.48
C LEU A 722 -36.00 6.05 11.23
N TYR A 723 -36.94 6.99 11.34
CA TYR A 723 -37.29 7.91 10.26
C TYR A 723 -36.14 8.85 9.90
N GLU A 724 -35.46 9.45 10.88
CA GLU A 724 -34.27 10.28 10.64
C GLU A 724 -33.15 9.49 9.94
N ARG A 725 -32.87 8.26 10.42
CA ARG A 725 -31.87 7.38 9.80
C ARG A 725 -32.23 7.03 8.37
N ALA A 726 -33.50 6.78 8.10
CA ALA A 726 -33.94 6.38 6.79
C ALA A 726 -33.99 7.53 5.79
N SER A 727 -34.43 8.71 6.23
CA SER A 727 -34.35 9.95 5.48
C SER A 727 -32.90 10.28 5.13
N ALA A 728 -31.96 10.10 6.07
CA ALA A 728 -30.53 10.28 5.82
C ALA A 728 -29.99 9.26 4.79
N ILE A 729 -30.39 7.98 4.87
CA ILE A 729 -30.03 6.95 3.90
C ILE A 729 -30.60 7.30 2.52
N TYR A 730 -31.86 7.71 2.42
CA TYR A 730 -32.48 8.12 1.16
C TYR A 730 -31.81 9.35 0.56
N GLN A 731 -31.55 10.40 1.34
CA GLN A 731 -30.87 11.60 0.87
C GLN A 731 -29.46 11.28 0.38
N THR A 732 -28.72 10.45 1.13
CA THR A 732 -27.41 9.97 0.70
C THR A 732 -27.54 9.21 -0.62
N LEU A 733 -28.38 8.17 -0.68
CA LEU A 733 -28.56 7.33 -1.88
C LEU A 733 -29.19 8.04 -3.09
N SER A 734 -29.92 9.13 -2.91
CA SER A 734 -30.51 9.91 -3.99
C SER A 734 -29.54 10.95 -4.55
N SER A 735 -28.74 11.58 -3.68
CA SER A 735 -27.80 12.65 -4.06
C SER A 735 -26.76 12.19 -5.08
N TRP A 736 -26.28 10.95 -5.02
CA TRP A 736 -25.27 10.44 -5.95
C TRP A 736 -25.82 9.76 -7.20
N TRP A 737 -27.13 9.59 -7.33
CA TRP A 737 -27.68 8.96 -8.53
C TRP A 737 -27.29 9.70 -9.82
N LYS A 738 -27.14 11.04 -9.71
CA LYS A 738 -26.72 11.92 -10.81
C LYS A 738 -25.21 12.17 -10.90
N ALA A 739 -24.40 11.62 -9.98
CA ALA A 739 -22.95 11.82 -9.99
C ALA A 739 -22.27 10.97 -11.08
N ASP A 740 -21.26 11.54 -11.76
CA ASP A 740 -20.34 10.73 -12.58
C ASP A 740 -19.46 9.86 -11.67
N TYR A 741 -19.01 8.69 -12.12
CA TYR A 741 -18.29 7.74 -11.29
C TYR A 741 -16.97 8.30 -10.75
N MET A 742 -16.27 9.19 -11.47
CA MET A 742 -15.11 9.88 -10.91
C MET A 742 -15.49 10.93 -9.87
N GLN A 743 -16.62 11.61 -10.03
CA GLN A 743 -17.12 12.53 -9.01
C GLN A 743 -17.48 11.75 -7.75
N PHE A 744 -18.17 10.62 -7.90
CA PHE A 744 -18.53 9.70 -6.82
C PHE A 744 -17.32 9.03 -6.15
N TYR A 745 -16.33 8.61 -6.93
CA TYR A 745 -15.14 7.96 -6.39
C TYR A 745 -14.23 8.98 -5.69
N ASN A 746 -14.05 10.17 -6.26
CA ASN A 746 -13.27 11.23 -5.64
C ASN A 746 -13.95 11.81 -4.39
N SER A 747 -15.28 11.87 -4.38
CA SER A 747 -16.04 12.38 -3.24
C SER A 747 -16.15 11.39 -2.07
N PHE A 748 -16.07 10.09 -2.33
CA PHE A 748 -15.94 9.06 -1.30
C PHE A 748 -14.52 8.99 -0.72
N LEU A 749 -13.54 9.58 -1.42
CA LEU A 749 -12.14 9.61 -1.02
C LEU A 749 -11.70 10.95 -0.42
N SER A 750 -12.43 12.03 -0.68
CA SER A 750 -12.27 13.36 -0.05
C SER A 750 -12.96 13.43 1.30
#